data_AF-A0A9C8FW36-F1
#
_entry.id   AF-A0A9C8FW36-F1
#
_cell.length_a   1.000
_cell.length_b   1.000
_cell.length_c   1.000
_cell.angle_alpha   90.00
_cell.angle_beta   90.00
_cell.angle_gamma   90.00
#
_symmetry.space_group_name_H-M   'P 1'
#
loop_
_entity.id
_entity.type
_entity.pdbx_description
1 polymer ?
#
loop_
_entity_poly.entity_id
_entity_poly.type
_entity_poly.pdbx_seq_one_letter_code
_entity_poly.pdbx_strand_id
1 'polypeptide(L)'
;IDVAMGKELDFSDREPQGAVIEVRLNAEDPDRDFSPAPGRVEYLKIPAGPGIRVDSGIEEYSDIPGEFDSMLAKIIAHGASRDDALSRLKRALSELRVRLQNGTSNKAFLLTLLDTPQVRMGGVHTGFVEELIGTGLPAADSQRIELALMAGAVEMYQREYRRDFLNFQQEISRTGRPRGRLKSEGYEVNLSTLGNSYSFLVRSMGRQYFHLRFEGRELVCRYVETEQESILYIDDERHNILMVPRADALQCEVDGYPVLLESDSGGYVKAHSPAIVLSINVKPGDQVKKGDVLLTLEAMKMEMLIEAPIDANVQDVLVNEGSQVAAGQPLVLLESQGEETDQSTESGQSVDFSDRHFGLSQEWSLYQRELYALFLGYDSDKDPVDLVNETIEFIRCHQEYLDELVSTLIELFSFYSAVEKLFTKREVESESLARPMTYQELLSHYFRRSSDKEKGLPEEFLADLKNAVDAYPLIAGLSEAQQIEYALFNIFRSHGNLREKQRALKEIFFAMEDLSIPESVHPSISSRIDQIVELTQKSYPSLADSAIHARYEIVDRAKLEHQRQEHYRTVQLLVNRVQNNTEKGEEFSKIIDAGPYILKELIPLALSGSSHSSELALRLIALRSNRDRHVVGEELIRLQELNIYAVRSEEGGRESTSLFTVLPESRVDETLDFTSWMAESKFDKIDEINLLILAENESHEDSFERLLRNPGTEGLRLSVGIYGSIRRLAFRGYNFTDRWEENSLARGFSPLQYRELRVYRLKNFDVQTIYHNDSVILLEATSKENPKDIRLFAFADVSETEPETDSSDSFRRLLMFENLYMEAVLAMRSAQAKYRYRLQWNRIVIHNRNLLQIRFRELKDYGRRLMHASKDLGLEKLTVYTRRKRWSEERVREMQLDFLVVTEDHLAVRNRRPAEEPLESFDQYVTKAVRSRQRGMVYPYEFIKMLTYTGMSQDVPIPRGEFEEFDIQVDPDSGKHKIISVKDRAPGLNQANIVFGIISNYDHDSPTPLTRVIILSDPSGDLGSLAEPEARRVNAALDLAEE
;
A
#
# COMPACT_ATOMS: atom_id res chain seq x y z
N ILE A 1 -67.05 22.92 -40.88
CA ILE A 1 -67.48 22.96 -42.31
C ILE A 1 -68.29 24.23 -42.57
N ASP A 2 -69.32 24.55 -41.79
CA ASP A 2 -70.12 25.79 -42.01
C ASP A 2 -69.32 27.10 -41.87
N VAL A 3 -68.40 27.20 -40.90
CA VAL A 3 -67.47 28.35 -40.76
C VAL A 3 -66.53 28.46 -41.96
N ALA A 4 -65.98 27.34 -42.44
CA ALA A 4 -65.12 27.30 -43.63
C ALA A 4 -65.90 27.60 -44.93
N MET A 5 -67.24 27.50 -44.91
CA MET A 5 -68.14 27.91 -45.99
C MET A 5 -68.68 29.33 -45.82
N GLY A 6 -68.18 30.10 -44.84
CA GLY A 6 -68.59 31.48 -44.60
C GLY A 6 -70.00 31.65 -44.04
N LYS A 7 -70.60 30.59 -43.48
CA LYS A 7 -71.92 30.67 -42.84
C LYS A 7 -71.79 31.18 -41.42
N GLU A 8 -72.76 32.00 -41.00
CA GLU A 8 -72.88 32.43 -39.60
C GLU A 8 -73.22 31.23 -38.70
N LEU A 9 -72.50 31.10 -37.60
CA LEU A 9 -72.81 30.13 -36.56
C LEU A 9 -73.88 30.72 -35.64
N ASP A 10 -74.98 30.00 -35.47
CA ASP A 10 -76.00 30.35 -34.49
C ASP A 10 -75.55 29.90 -33.09
N PHE A 11 -75.32 30.90 -32.23
CA PHE A 11 -74.90 30.72 -30.84
C PHE A 11 -76.04 30.95 -29.84
N SER A 12 -77.28 31.20 -30.29
CA SER A 12 -78.39 31.59 -29.39
C SER A 12 -78.73 30.53 -28.34
N ASP A 13 -78.45 29.25 -28.63
CA ASP A 13 -78.81 28.10 -27.77
C ASP A 13 -77.58 27.38 -27.17
N ARG A 14 -76.41 28.03 -27.10
CA ARG A 14 -75.17 27.40 -26.64
C ARG A 14 -74.51 28.17 -25.51
N GLU A 15 -74.67 27.68 -24.28
CA GLU A 15 -73.85 28.14 -23.15
C GLU A 15 -72.44 27.53 -23.22
N PRO A 16 -71.35 28.31 -23.00
CA PRO A 16 -70.00 27.78 -22.92
C PRO A 16 -69.88 26.71 -21.82
N GLN A 17 -69.45 25.50 -22.17
CA GLN A 17 -69.21 24.42 -21.22
C GLN A 17 -67.71 24.32 -20.94
N GLY A 18 -67.30 24.77 -19.74
CA GLY A 18 -65.90 24.70 -19.30
C GLY A 18 -64.97 25.68 -20.01
N ALA A 19 -63.68 25.36 -20.01
CA ALA A 19 -62.63 26.14 -20.66
C ALA A 19 -61.70 25.23 -21.47
N VAL A 20 -61.23 25.71 -22.62
CA VAL A 20 -60.24 25.05 -23.47
C VAL A 20 -59.06 25.99 -23.69
N ILE A 21 -57.84 25.48 -23.52
CA ILE A 21 -56.61 26.22 -23.77
C ILE A 21 -55.73 25.37 -24.69
N GLU A 22 -55.28 25.97 -25.78
CA GLU A 22 -54.35 25.38 -26.75
C GLU A 22 -53.01 26.12 -26.66
N VAL A 23 -51.92 25.38 -26.73
CA VAL A 23 -50.58 25.91 -27.00
C VAL A 23 -49.99 25.25 -28.24
N ARG A 24 -49.16 26.00 -28.96
CA ARG A 24 -48.38 25.50 -30.09
C ARG A 24 -46.97 25.22 -29.62
N LEU A 25 -46.60 23.95 -29.67
CA LEU A 25 -45.23 23.51 -29.51
C LEU A 25 -44.51 23.71 -30.85
N ASN A 26 -43.48 24.54 -30.87
CA ASN A 26 -42.71 24.88 -32.06
C ASN A 26 -41.24 24.52 -31.89
N ALA A 27 -40.56 24.19 -32.98
CA ALA A 27 -39.10 24.09 -33.07
C ALA A 27 -38.50 25.50 -33.23
N GLU A 28 -38.57 26.28 -32.17
CA GLU A 28 -38.07 27.65 -32.06
C GLU A 28 -37.21 27.74 -30.81
N ASP A 29 -36.19 28.60 -30.84
CA ASP A 29 -35.33 28.91 -29.69
C ASP A 29 -35.75 30.24 -29.04
N PRO A 30 -36.49 30.23 -27.91
CA PRO A 30 -36.90 31.46 -27.22
C PRO A 30 -35.71 32.32 -26.77
N ASP A 31 -34.55 31.72 -26.54
CA ASP A 31 -33.35 32.43 -26.07
C ASP A 31 -32.62 33.15 -27.23
N ARG A 32 -33.00 32.85 -28.48
CA ARG A 32 -32.48 33.48 -29.70
C ARG A 32 -33.60 34.13 -30.50
N ASP A 33 -34.39 34.96 -29.85
CA ASP A 33 -35.53 35.70 -30.46
C ASP A 33 -36.52 34.79 -31.21
N PHE A 34 -36.79 33.59 -30.68
CA PHE A 34 -37.68 32.59 -31.30
C PHE A 34 -37.23 32.18 -32.71
N SER A 35 -35.93 32.22 -32.98
CA SER A 35 -35.36 31.76 -34.24
C SER A 35 -35.74 30.29 -34.51
N PRO A 36 -36.07 29.92 -35.76
CA PRO A 36 -36.34 28.53 -36.11
C PRO A 36 -35.15 27.63 -35.77
N ALA A 37 -35.40 26.56 -35.02
CA ALA A 37 -34.41 25.59 -34.57
C ALA A 37 -34.76 24.17 -35.06
N PRO A 38 -34.80 23.94 -36.40
CA PRO A 38 -35.14 22.65 -36.97
C PRO A 38 -34.10 21.59 -36.61
N GLY A 39 -34.53 20.33 -36.61
CA GLY A 39 -33.66 19.20 -36.29
C GLY A 39 -34.37 17.87 -36.48
N ARG A 40 -33.64 16.78 -36.27
CA ARG A 40 -34.22 15.44 -36.28
C ARG A 40 -34.80 15.13 -34.91
N VAL A 41 -36.02 14.63 -34.84
CA VAL A 41 -36.65 14.20 -33.59
C VAL A 41 -35.95 12.93 -33.11
N GLU A 42 -35.12 13.01 -32.08
CA GLU A 42 -34.46 11.81 -31.52
C GLU A 42 -35.37 11.06 -30.56
N TYR A 43 -36.21 11.79 -29.83
CA TYR A 43 -37.12 11.23 -28.84
C TYR A 43 -38.36 12.10 -28.72
N LEU A 44 -39.54 11.48 -28.66
CA LEU A 44 -40.83 12.16 -28.55
C LEU A 44 -41.81 11.34 -27.72
N LYS A 45 -42.10 11.83 -26.51
CA LYS A 45 -43.15 11.29 -25.66
C LYS A 45 -44.32 12.26 -25.59
N ILE A 46 -45.40 11.93 -26.29
CA ILE A 46 -46.63 12.74 -26.31
C ILE A 46 -47.39 12.55 -24.98
N PRO A 47 -47.83 13.63 -24.32
CA PRO A 47 -48.58 13.53 -23.07
C PRO A 47 -50.01 13.04 -23.29
N ALA A 48 -50.56 12.40 -22.26
CA ALA A 48 -51.91 11.84 -22.29
C ALA A 48 -52.68 12.12 -20.98
N GLY A 49 -53.98 11.83 -21.00
CA GLY A 49 -54.83 11.85 -19.81
C GLY A 49 -56.15 12.60 -19.99
N PRO A 50 -56.98 12.67 -18.95
CA PRO A 50 -58.31 13.25 -19.02
C PRO A 50 -58.29 14.72 -19.46
N GLY A 51 -59.04 15.03 -20.52
CA GLY A 51 -59.16 16.39 -21.05
C GLY A 51 -57.94 16.88 -21.82
N ILE A 52 -56.95 16.03 -22.13
CA ILE A 52 -55.81 16.37 -22.98
C ILE A 52 -56.02 15.79 -24.39
N ARG A 53 -55.79 16.62 -25.40
CA ARG A 53 -55.70 16.22 -26.81
C ARG A 53 -54.43 16.81 -27.39
N VAL A 54 -53.70 16.00 -28.15
CA VAL A 54 -52.50 16.44 -28.87
C VAL A 54 -52.70 16.17 -30.35
N ASP A 55 -52.58 17.22 -31.16
CA ASP A 55 -52.57 17.13 -32.62
C ASP A 55 -51.12 17.33 -33.07
N SER A 56 -50.43 16.25 -33.44
CA SER A 56 -49.02 16.26 -33.88
C SER A 56 -48.90 15.88 -35.36
N GLY A 57 -47.99 16.54 -36.08
CA GLY A 57 -47.60 16.18 -37.45
C GLY A 57 -46.28 15.39 -37.53
N ILE A 58 -45.65 15.12 -36.37
CA ILE A 58 -44.32 14.49 -36.27
C ILE A 58 -44.38 13.24 -35.39
N GLU A 59 -43.47 12.32 -35.66
CA GLU A 59 -43.19 11.10 -34.89
C GLU A 59 -41.69 11.02 -34.53
N GLU A 60 -41.31 10.10 -33.65
CA GLU A 60 -39.89 9.84 -33.39
C GLU A 60 -39.13 9.55 -34.70
N TYR A 61 -37.91 10.07 -34.80
CA TYR A 61 -37.03 10.01 -35.96
C TYR A 61 -37.47 10.81 -37.20
N SER A 62 -38.56 11.58 -37.11
CA SER A 62 -38.95 12.53 -38.16
C SER A 62 -37.92 13.64 -38.29
N ASP A 63 -37.65 14.07 -39.52
CA ASP A 63 -36.84 15.26 -39.80
C ASP A 63 -37.76 16.49 -39.87
N ILE A 64 -37.42 17.54 -39.13
CA ILE A 64 -38.12 18.83 -39.19
C ILE A 64 -37.36 19.72 -40.17
N PRO A 65 -37.86 19.93 -41.40
CA PRO A 65 -37.20 20.79 -42.38
C PRO A 65 -37.31 22.27 -42.01
N GLY A 66 -36.22 23.03 -42.17
CA GLY A 66 -36.22 24.48 -41.91
C GLY A 66 -37.01 25.33 -42.92
N GLU A 67 -37.54 24.72 -43.99
CA GLU A 67 -38.32 25.39 -45.05
C GLU A 67 -39.83 25.51 -44.74
N PHE A 68 -40.31 24.82 -43.69
CA PHE A 68 -41.73 24.73 -43.34
C PHE A 68 -42.04 25.41 -42.00
N ASP A 69 -43.34 25.45 -41.63
CA ASP A 69 -43.80 25.95 -40.33
C ASP A 69 -43.07 25.23 -39.19
N SER A 70 -42.58 26.00 -38.20
CA SER A 70 -41.85 25.51 -37.03
C SER A 70 -42.74 24.68 -36.09
N MET A 71 -44.06 24.68 -36.28
CA MET A 71 -45.01 23.98 -35.43
C MET A 71 -44.83 22.45 -35.44
N LEU A 72 -44.51 21.91 -34.26
CA LEU A 72 -44.37 20.48 -33.99
C LEU A 72 -45.70 19.83 -33.64
N ALA A 73 -46.44 20.44 -32.71
CA ALA A 73 -47.71 19.92 -32.22
C ALA A 73 -48.59 21.00 -31.58
N LYS A 74 -49.90 20.73 -31.53
CA LYS A 74 -50.85 21.50 -30.72
C LYS A 74 -51.22 20.69 -29.49
N ILE A 75 -51.06 21.28 -28.32
CA ILE A 75 -51.42 20.64 -27.05
C ILE A 75 -52.61 21.38 -26.47
N ILE A 76 -53.72 20.67 -26.37
CA ILE A 76 -55.04 21.22 -26.08
C ILE A 76 -55.52 20.60 -24.77
N ALA A 77 -55.85 21.44 -23.80
CA ALA A 77 -56.42 21.04 -22.52
C ALA A 77 -57.83 21.59 -22.33
N HIS A 78 -58.77 20.72 -21.95
CA HIS A 78 -60.13 21.06 -21.56
C HIS A 78 -60.32 20.82 -20.06
N GLY A 79 -60.96 21.76 -19.38
CA GLY A 79 -61.27 21.71 -17.95
C GLY A 79 -62.66 22.28 -17.63
N ALA A 80 -63.18 21.97 -16.44
CA ALA A 80 -64.46 22.53 -15.98
C ALA A 80 -64.35 24.04 -15.68
N SER A 81 -63.14 24.50 -15.36
CA SER A 81 -62.76 25.90 -15.21
C SER A 81 -61.47 26.21 -16.00
N ARG A 82 -61.14 27.49 -16.14
CA ARG A 82 -59.86 27.94 -16.75
C ARG A 82 -58.66 27.40 -15.97
N ASP A 83 -58.72 27.43 -14.64
CA ASP A 83 -57.65 26.93 -13.78
C ASP A 83 -57.45 25.41 -13.91
N ASP A 84 -58.54 24.65 -14.07
CA ASP A 84 -58.46 23.22 -14.36
C ASP A 84 -57.79 22.95 -15.71
N ALA A 85 -58.15 23.73 -16.75
CA ALA A 85 -57.57 23.61 -18.08
C ALA A 85 -56.07 23.97 -18.07
N LEU A 86 -55.68 25.08 -17.40
CA LEU A 86 -54.29 25.50 -17.23
C LEU A 86 -53.47 24.46 -16.46
N SER A 87 -54.00 23.93 -15.36
CA SER A 87 -53.30 22.94 -14.53
C SER A 87 -53.11 21.63 -15.29
N ARG A 88 -54.12 21.17 -16.04
CA ARG A 88 -54.02 19.99 -16.92
C ARG A 88 -53.00 20.23 -18.03
N LEU A 89 -53.01 21.40 -18.66
CA LEU A 89 -52.08 21.76 -19.72
C LEU A 89 -50.63 21.81 -19.22
N LYS A 90 -50.41 22.43 -18.06
CA LYS A 90 -49.10 22.48 -17.40
C LYS A 90 -48.57 21.08 -17.14
N ARG A 91 -49.39 20.19 -16.55
CA ARG A 91 -49.04 18.78 -16.35
C ARG A 91 -48.68 18.10 -17.66
N ALA A 92 -49.49 18.29 -18.70
CA ALA A 92 -49.25 17.68 -20.02
C ALA A 92 -47.92 18.17 -20.62
N LEU A 93 -47.61 19.46 -20.55
CA LEU A 93 -46.33 20.01 -21.00
C LEU A 93 -45.16 19.52 -20.15
N SER A 94 -45.31 19.36 -18.84
CA SER A 94 -44.25 18.81 -17.99
C SER A 94 -43.99 17.31 -18.24
N GLU A 95 -45.00 16.57 -18.73
CA GLU A 95 -44.88 15.15 -19.10
C GLU A 95 -44.38 14.96 -20.54
N LEU A 96 -44.57 15.95 -21.42
CA LEU A 96 -44.05 15.96 -22.77
C LEU A 96 -42.52 15.86 -22.75
N ARG A 97 -41.97 14.95 -23.54
CA ARG A 97 -40.53 14.89 -23.83
C ARG A 97 -40.33 15.10 -25.32
N VAL A 98 -39.44 16.01 -25.68
CA VAL A 98 -39.03 16.24 -27.06
C VAL A 98 -37.52 16.49 -27.05
N ARG A 99 -36.76 15.64 -27.75
CA ARG A 99 -35.33 15.82 -27.96
C ARG A 99 -35.09 15.98 -29.45
N LEU A 100 -34.57 17.13 -29.85
CA LEU A 100 -34.24 17.42 -31.24
C LEU A 100 -32.73 17.42 -31.41
N GLN A 101 -32.23 16.64 -32.36
CA GLN A 101 -30.83 16.65 -32.74
C GLN A 101 -30.49 18.02 -33.34
N ASN A 102 -29.58 18.77 -32.70
CA ASN A 102 -29.14 20.11 -33.10
C ASN A 102 -30.23 21.19 -33.14
N GLY A 103 -31.41 20.92 -32.57
CA GLY A 103 -32.54 21.84 -32.51
C GLY A 103 -33.08 22.02 -31.08
N THR A 104 -34.08 22.87 -30.90
CA THR A 104 -34.75 23.07 -29.62
C THR A 104 -36.24 23.38 -29.82
N SER A 105 -37.00 23.54 -28.72
CA SER A 105 -38.42 23.87 -28.77
C SER A 105 -38.81 24.96 -27.79
N ASN A 106 -39.93 25.62 -28.07
CA ASN A 106 -40.52 26.62 -27.18
C ASN A 106 -41.20 26.05 -25.92
N LYS A 107 -41.15 24.72 -25.69
CA LYS A 107 -41.77 24.03 -24.53
C LYS A 107 -41.43 24.71 -23.20
N ALA A 108 -40.14 25.00 -23.03
CA ALA A 108 -39.52 25.75 -21.95
C ALA A 108 -40.31 27.03 -21.63
N PHE A 109 -40.41 27.91 -22.62
CA PHE A 109 -41.12 29.17 -22.54
C PHE A 109 -42.61 28.98 -22.23
N LEU A 110 -43.26 27.97 -22.83
CA LEU A 110 -44.68 27.69 -22.57
C LEU A 110 -44.94 27.33 -21.11
N LEU A 111 -44.08 26.53 -20.47
CA LEU A 111 -44.23 26.18 -19.05
C LEU A 111 -44.12 27.42 -18.16
N THR A 112 -43.15 28.29 -18.43
CA THR A 112 -42.97 29.57 -17.70
C THR A 112 -44.15 30.51 -17.90
N LEU A 113 -44.65 30.61 -19.14
CA LEU A 113 -45.80 31.44 -19.48
C LEU A 113 -47.07 31.01 -18.72
N LEU A 114 -47.31 29.71 -18.58
CA LEU A 114 -48.48 29.17 -17.84
C LEU A 114 -48.43 29.44 -16.33
N ASP A 115 -47.25 29.70 -15.78
CA ASP A 115 -47.08 30.06 -14.37
C ASP A 115 -47.18 31.57 -14.10
N THR A 116 -47.23 32.38 -15.15
CA THR A 116 -47.30 33.83 -15.02
C THR A 116 -48.69 34.27 -14.50
N PRO A 117 -48.79 35.07 -13.42
CA PRO A 117 -50.07 35.46 -12.82
C PRO A 117 -51.06 36.08 -13.80
N GLN A 118 -50.57 36.92 -14.72
CA GLN A 118 -51.36 37.60 -15.75
C GLN A 118 -52.04 36.61 -16.71
N VAL A 119 -51.31 35.55 -17.10
CA VAL A 119 -51.82 34.47 -17.97
C VAL A 119 -52.88 33.64 -17.25
N ARG A 120 -52.67 33.35 -15.96
CA ARG A 120 -53.65 32.64 -15.12
C ARG A 120 -54.94 33.42 -14.96
N MET A 121 -54.85 34.70 -14.62
CA MET A 121 -56.00 35.60 -14.44
C MET A 121 -56.72 35.96 -15.75
N GLY A 122 -56.09 35.71 -16.92
CA GLY A 122 -56.70 35.97 -18.24
C GLY A 122 -56.64 37.44 -18.67
N GLY A 123 -55.73 38.24 -18.10
CA GLY A 123 -55.58 39.68 -18.35
C GLY A 123 -54.38 40.03 -19.23
N VAL A 124 -54.20 39.34 -20.36
CA VAL A 124 -53.07 39.55 -21.28
C VAL A 124 -53.50 40.30 -22.55
N HIS A 125 -52.61 41.10 -23.14
CA HIS A 125 -52.80 41.77 -24.44
C HIS A 125 -51.83 41.22 -25.49
N THR A 126 -51.98 41.66 -26.75
CA THR A 126 -51.23 41.09 -27.89
C THR A 126 -49.72 41.29 -27.79
N GLY A 127 -49.25 42.39 -27.20
CA GLY A 127 -47.81 42.64 -26.96
C GLY A 127 -47.23 42.08 -25.66
N PHE A 128 -48.00 41.29 -24.89
CA PHE A 128 -47.57 40.82 -23.56
C PHE A 128 -46.30 39.95 -23.61
N VAL A 129 -46.16 39.12 -24.66
CA VAL A 129 -44.98 38.25 -24.81
C VAL A 129 -43.72 39.06 -25.09
N GLU A 130 -43.81 40.09 -25.94
CA GLU A 130 -42.69 40.99 -26.25
C GLU A 130 -42.24 41.75 -24.99
N GLU A 131 -43.18 42.22 -24.18
CA GLU A 131 -42.90 42.83 -22.89
C GLU A 131 -42.26 41.85 -21.91
N LEU A 132 -42.78 40.62 -21.82
CA LEU A 132 -42.26 39.58 -20.93
C LEU A 132 -40.82 39.19 -21.28
N ILE A 133 -40.51 39.07 -22.58
CA ILE A 133 -39.14 38.82 -23.06
C ILE A 133 -38.24 40.01 -22.71
N GLY A 134 -38.71 41.25 -22.95
CA GLY A 134 -37.96 42.46 -22.62
C GLY A 134 -37.70 42.67 -21.13
N THR A 135 -38.57 42.15 -20.25
CA THR A 135 -38.36 42.16 -18.79
C THR A 135 -37.59 40.95 -18.25
N GLY A 136 -37.28 39.98 -19.11
CA GLY A 136 -36.70 38.69 -18.72
C GLY A 136 -37.73 37.68 -18.22
N LEU A 137 -37.54 36.41 -18.57
CA LEU A 137 -38.35 35.31 -18.03
C LEU A 137 -38.06 35.12 -16.53
N PRO A 138 -39.06 34.71 -15.72
CA PRO A 138 -38.84 34.28 -14.35
C PRO A 138 -37.68 33.28 -14.27
N ALA A 139 -36.64 33.62 -13.51
CA ALA A 139 -35.49 32.74 -13.30
C ALA A 139 -35.96 31.39 -12.72
N ALA A 140 -35.30 30.30 -13.13
CA ALA A 140 -35.50 29.01 -12.48
C ALA A 140 -35.19 29.14 -10.98
N ASP A 141 -35.97 28.45 -10.14
CA ASP A 141 -35.72 28.40 -8.70
C ASP A 141 -34.30 27.89 -8.43
N SER A 142 -33.63 28.44 -7.39
CA SER A 142 -32.24 28.15 -7.04
C SER A 142 -31.96 26.65 -6.91
N GLN A 143 -32.92 25.89 -6.38
CA GLN A 143 -32.80 24.42 -6.26
C GLN A 143 -32.70 23.73 -7.63
N ARG A 144 -33.42 24.20 -8.65
CA ARG A 144 -33.34 23.60 -10.00
C ARG A 144 -32.05 23.95 -10.70
N ILE A 145 -31.51 25.15 -10.44
CA ILE A 145 -30.20 25.55 -10.94
C ILE A 145 -29.11 24.69 -10.31
N GLU A 146 -29.18 24.42 -8.99
CA GLU A 146 -28.29 23.48 -8.29
C GLU A 146 -28.31 22.09 -8.95
N LEU A 147 -29.50 21.51 -9.14
CA LEU A 147 -29.69 20.20 -9.78
C LEU A 147 -29.16 20.18 -11.22
N ALA A 148 -29.40 21.25 -11.98
CA ALA A 148 -28.91 21.40 -13.34
C ALA A 148 -27.38 21.49 -13.40
N LEU A 149 -26.75 22.29 -12.52
CA LEU A 149 -25.30 22.41 -12.43
C LEU A 149 -24.66 21.07 -12.08
N MET A 150 -25.20 20.35 -11.10
CA MET A 150 -24.70 19.01 -10.73
C MET A 150 -24.84 18.01 -11.88
N ALA A 151 -26.01 17.95 -12.52
CA ALA A 151 -26.22 17.06 -13.67
C ALA A 151 -25.33 17.43 -14.86
N GLY A 152 -25.18 18.72 -15.16
CA GLY A 152 -24.34 19.22 -16.25
C GLY A 152 -22.86 18.92 -15.99
N ALA A 153 -22.41 19.03 -14.74
CA ALA A 153 -21.05 18.70 -14.37
C ALA A 153 -20.74 17.20 -14.57
N VAL A 154 -21.68 16.33 -14.16
CA VAL A 154 -21.58 14.88 -14.42
C VAL A 154 -21.60 14.57 -15.92
N GLU A 155 -22.45 15.23 -16.70
CA GLU A 155 -22.53 15.05 -18.15
C GLU A 155 -21.21 15.44 -18.85
N MET A 156 -20.59 16.55 -18.45
CA MET A 156 -19.26 16.94 -18.94
C MET A 156 -18.18 15.95 -18.56
N TYR A 157 -18.16 15.50 -17.30
CA TYR A 157 -17.27 14.42 -16.86
C TYR A 157 -17.42 13.18 -17.75
N GLN A 158 -18.66 12.75 -18.03
CA GLN A 158 -18.91 11.56 -18.84
C GLN A 158 -18.43 11.70 -20.28
N ARG A 159 -18.52 12.90 -20.87
CA ARG A 159 -17.96 13.16 -22.21
C ARG A 159 -16.43 13.02 -22.23
N GLU A 160 -15.75 13.59 -21.24
CA GLU A 160 -14.30 13.49 -21.10
C GLU A 160 -13.88 12.03 -20.86
N TYR A 161 -14.57 11.32 -19.95
CA TYR A 161 -14.33 9.89 -19.69
C TYR A 161 -14.53 9.03 -20.95
N ARG A 162 -15.59 9.28 -21.73
CA ARG A 162 -15.87 8.56 -22.98
C ARG A 162 -14.80 8.82 -24.03
N ARG A 163 -14.27 10.04 -24.11
CA ARG A 163 -13.15 10.38 -25.00
C ARG A 163 -11.90 9.58 -24.62
N ASP A 164 -11.56 9.53 -23.34
CA ASP A 164 -10.39 8.79 -22.85
C ASP A 164 -10.54 7.28 -23.06
N PHE A 165 -11.73 6.74 -22.87
CA PHE A 165 -12.06 5.34 -23.19
C PHE A 165 -11.88 5.03 -24.68
N LEU A 166 -12.37 5.88 -25.58
CA LEU A 166 -12.21 5.72 -27.02
C LEU A 166 -10.73 5.82 -27.44
N ASN A 167 -9.97 6.74 -26.85
CA ASN A 167 -8.53 6.87 -27.08
C ASN A 167 -7.80 5.59 -26.65
N PHE A 168 -8.11 5.06 -25.47
CA PHE A 168 -7.57 3.80 -24.98
C PHE A 168 -7.86 2.63 -25.93
N GLN A 169 -9.10 2.47 -26.39
CA GLN A 169 -9.47 1.44 -27.36
C GLN A 169 -8.64 1.53 -28.65
N GLN A 170 -8.45 2.74 -29.17
CA GLN A 170 -7.65 2.96 -30.38
C GLN A 170 -6.17 2.62 -30.17
N GLU A 171 -5.59 2.97 -29.04
CA GLU A 171 -4.18 2.70 -28.72
C GLU A 171 -3.89 1.22 -28.53
N ILE A 172 -4.76 0.55 -27.77
CA ILE A 172 -4.67 -0.89 -27.52
C ILE A 172 -4.79 -1.68 -28.82
N SER A 173 -5.77 -1.34 -29.66
CA SER A 173 -5.95 -2.01 -30.96
C SER A 173 -4.73 -1.87 -31.87
N ARG A 174 -4.03 -0.74 -31.79
CA ARG A 174 -2.86 -0.45 -32.65
C ARG A 174 -1.55 -1.02 -32.11
N THR A 175 -1.31 -0.94 -30.79
CA THR A 175 0.01 -1.21 -30.20
C THR A 175 0.03 -2.41 -29.25
N GLY A 176 -1.15 -2.86 -28.78
CA GLY A 176 -1.31 -3.89 -27.77
C GLY A 176 -1.13 -3.41 -26.32
N ARG A 177 -0.95 -2.09 -26.11
CA ARG A 177 -0.80 -1.47 -24.78
C ARG A 177 -1.23 0.00 -24.81
N PRO A 178 -1.74 0.58 -23.72
CA PRO A 178 -1.99 2.02 -23.65
C PRO A 178 -0.66 2.81 -23.65
N ARG A 179 -0.68 4.04 -24.19
CA ARG A 179 0.44 4.98 -24.14
C ARG A 179 0.20 5.95 -22.98
N GLY A 180 1.12 5.98 -22.03
CA GLY A 180 1.05 6.89 -20.88
C GLY A 180 0.24 6.34 -19.70
N ARG A 181 0.20 7.11 -18.62
CA ARG A 181 -0.56 6.78 -17.41
C ARG A 181 -1.99 7.28 -17.58
N LEU A 182 -2.96 6.38 -17.47
CA LEU A 182 -4.37 6.78 -17.40
C LEU A 182 -4.60 7.46 -16.04
N LYS A 183 -5.21 8.63 -16.04
CA LYS A 183 -5.53 9.39 -14.82
C LYS A 183 -6.78 8.85 -14.16
N SER A 184 -6.85 9.00 -12.84
CA SER A 184 -7.94 8.54 -11.97
C SER A 184 -8.12 9.48 -10.78
N GLU A 185 -8.08 10.79 -11.07
CA GLU A 185 -8.22 11.89 -10.11
C GLU A 185 -9.54 12.67 -10.34
N GLY A 186 -10.29 12.32 -11.39
CA GLY A 186 -11.46 13.08 -11.86
C GLY A 186 -11.11 14.16 -12.89
N TYR A 187 -12.09 15.01 -13.20
CA TYR A 187 -11.93 16.15 -14.12
C TYR A 187 -12.46 17.44 -13.49
N GLU A 188 -11.74 18.53 -13.71
CA GLU A 188 -12.27 19.86 -13.46
C GLU A 188 -13.28 20.24 -14.55
N VAL A 189 -14.46 20.66 -14.13
CA VAL A 189 -15.56 21.06 -15.00
C VAL A 189 -16.00 22.47 -14.63
N ASN A 190 -15.96 23.37 -15.61
CA ASN A 190 -16.41 24.75 -15.47
C ASN A 190 -17.72 24.95 -16.23
N LEU A 191 -18.74 25.43 -15.53
CA LEU A 191 -20.05 25.75 -16.10
C LEU A 191 -20.43 27.16 -15.68
N SER A 192 -21.13 27.88 -16.55
CA SER A 192 -21.72 29.17 -16.20
C SER A 192 -23.22 29.18 -16.46
N THR A 193 -23.96 29.92 -15.64
CA THR A 193 -25.40 30.12 -15.81
C THR A 193 -25.81 31.42 -15.13
N LEU A 194 -26.73 32.17 -15.75
CA LEU A 194 -27.19 33.48 -15.26
C LEU A 194 -26.04 34.46 -14.93
N GLY A 195 -24.96 34.42 -15.71
CA GLY A 195 -23.78 35.28 -15.52
C GLY A 195 -22.83 34.87 -14.38
N ASN A 196 -23.10 33.77 -13.69
CA ASN A 196 -22.23 33.22 -12.63
C ASN A 196 -21.47 31.99 -13.12
N SER A 197 -20.18 31.86 -12.78
CA SER A 197 -19.32 30.72 -13.12
C SER A 197 -19.11 29.79 -11.92
N TYR A 198 -19.14 28.48 -12.17
CA TYR A 198 -19.05 27.42 -11.17
C TYR A 198 -17.99 26.39 -11.61
N SER A 199 -17.01 26.13 -10.74
CA SER A 199 -15.92 25.18 -10.98
C SER A 199 -16.06 23.96 -10.06
N PHE A 200 -16.23 22.78 -10.65
CA PHE A 200 -16.37 21.51 -9.93
C PHE A 200 -15.19 20.58 -10.23
N LEU A 201 -14.64 19.90 -9.22
CA LEU A 201 -13.87 18.68 -9.44
C LEU A 201 -14.83 17.48 -9.39
N VAL A 202 -15.09 16.86 -10.54
CA VAL A 202 -16.02 15.73 -10.65
C VAL A 202 -15.26 14.41 -10.66
N ARG A 203 -15.64 13.51 -9.75
CA ARG A 203 -15.02 12.20 -9.55
C ARG A 203 -16.08 11.10 -9.63
N SER A 204 -15.83 10.08 -10.43
CA SER A 204 -16.66 8.87 -10.46
C SER A 204 -16.21 7.92 -9.34
N MET A 205 -17.13 7.49 -8.48
CA MET A 205 -16.93 6.39 -7.51
C MET A 205 -17.41 5.03 -8.04
N GLY A 206 -17.93 5.05 -9.26
CA GLY A 206 -18.54 3.93 -9.95
C GLY A 206 -19.41 4.48 -11.07
N ARG A 207 -19.93 3.61 -11.95
CA ARG A 207 -20.60 4.06 -13.18
C ARG A 207 -21.74 5.08 -12.97
N GLN A 208 -22.47 4.99 -11.86
CA GLN A 208 -23.62 5.83 -11.58
C GLN A 208 -23.40 6.78 -10.39
N TYR A 209 -22.26 6.70 -9.69
CA TYR A 209 -22.06 7.42 -8.43
C TYR A 209 -20.96 8.46 -8.62
N PHE A 210 -21.28 9.72 -8.33
CA PHE A 210 -20.39 10.84 -8.58
C PHE A 210 -20.26 11.70 -7.34
N HIS A 211 -19.03 12.09 -7.03
CA HIS A 211 -18.71 13.08 -6.02
C HIS A 211 -18.21 14.34 -6.74
N LEU A 212 -18.78 15.49 -6.43
CA LEU A 212 -18.47 16.79 -7.03
C LEU A 212 -17.95 17.70 -5.92
N ARG A 213 -16.69 18.14 -6.01
CA ARG A 213 -16.15 19.10 -5.07
C ARG A 213 -16.33 20.52 -5.59
N PHE A 214 -16.94 21.39 -4.78
CA PHE A 214 -17.16 22.80 -5.08
C PHE A 214 -16.74 23.64 -3.86
N GLU A 215 -15.80 24.57 -4.03
CA GLU A 215 -15.30 25.46 -2.95
C GLU A 215 -14.92 24.73 -1.64
N GLY A 216 -14.40 23.50 -1.75
CA GLY A 216 -14.02 22.65 -0.61
C GLY A 216 -15.16 21.81 -0.01
N ARG A 217 -16.40 21.97 -0.48
CA ARG A 217 -17.55 21.14 -0.11
C ARG A 217 -17.68 19.95 -1.04
N GLU A 218 -18.11 18.80 -0.52
CA GLU A 218 -18.32 17.57 -1.29
C GLU A 218 -19.81 17.33 -1.51
N LEU A 219 -20.23 17.32 -2.77
CA LEU A 219 -21.60 17.05 -3.19
C LEU A 219 -21.68 15.64 -3.78
N VAL A 220 -22.64 14.83 -3.34
CA VAL A 220 -22.74 13.42 -3.75
C VAL A 220 -24.04 13.20 -4.49
N CYS A 221 -23.98 12.51 -5.62
CA CYS A 221 -25.17 12.17 -6.37
C CYS A 221 -25.07 10.80 -7.03
N ARG A 222 -26.24 10.24 -7.38
CA ARG A 222 -26.33 9.09 -8.27
C ARG A 222 -26.99 9.52 -9.57
N TYR A 223 -26.29 9.39 -10.69
CA TYR A 223 -26.75 9.77 -12.02
C TYR A 223 -26.87 8.53 -12.91
N VAL A 224 -28.07 8.29 -13.42
CA VAL A 224 -28.39 7.13 -14.28
C VAL A 224 -28.73 7.64 -15.67
N GLU A 225 -27.81 7.45 -16.61
CA GLU A 225 -28.03 7.72 -18.04
C GLU A 225 -28.92 6.63 -18.65
N THR A 226 -29.92 7.03 -19.44
CA THR A 226 -30.71 6.11 -20.28
C THR A 226 -30.78 6.66 -21.70
N GLU A 227 -31.26 5.86 -22.67
CA GLU A 227 -31.41 6.32 -24.07
C GLU A 227 -32.37 7.52 -24.22
N GLN A 228 -33.33 7.65 -23.29
CA GLN A 228 -34.45 8.61 -23.36
C GLN A 228 -34.24 9.82 -22.43
N GLU A 229 -34.17 9.58 -21.12
CA GLU A 229 -33.96 10.60 -20.08
C GLU A 229 -32.96 10.11 -19.03
N SER A 230 -32.16 11.01 -18.48
CA SER A 230 -31.29 10.70 -17.35
C SER A 230 -32.06 10.88 -16.05
N ILE A 231 -31.64 10.18 -15.00
CA ILE A 231 -32.23 10.30 -13.67
C ILE A 231 -31.13 10.69 -12.70
N LEU A 232 -31.31 11.83 -12.03
CA LEU A 232 -30.44 12.28 -10.95
C LEU A 232 -31.12 11.97 -9.61
N TYR A 233 -30.35 11.34 -8.72
CA TYR A 233 -30.75 11.11 -7.34
C TYR A 233 -29.85 11.91 -6.41
N ILE A 234 -30.46 12.72 -5.56
CA ILE A 234 -29.79 13.41 -4.45
C ILE A 234 -30.60 13.17 -3.19
N ASP A 235 -29.95 12.71 -2.11
CA ASP A 235 -30.61 12.35 -0.85
C ASP A 235 -31.84 11.43 -1.04
N ASP A 236 -31.71 10.47 -1.96
CA ASP A 236 -32.77 9.53 -2.39
C ASP A 236 -33.98 10.16 -3.10
N GLU A 237 -34.01 11.48 -3.29
CA GLU A 237 -35.00 12.15 -4.14
C GLU A 237 -34.68 11.95 -5.62
N ARG A 238 -35.71 11.67 -6.42
CA ARG A 238 -35.58 11.36 -7.85
C ARG A 238 -35.96 12.58 -8.69
N HIS A 239 -35.02 13.03 -9.52
CA HIS A 239 -35.24 14.09 -10.51
C HIS A 239 -35.01 13.56 -11.93
N ASN A 240 -35.90 13.94 -12.85
CA ASN A 240 -35.72 13.60 -14.27
C ASN A 240 -34.93 14.71 -14.95
N ILE A 241 -33.89 14.30 -15.67
CA ILE A 241 -32.95 15.18 -16.33
C ILE A 241 -33.00 14.89 -17.84
N LEU A 242 -33.25 15.92 -18.64
CA LEU A 242 -33.10 15.85 -20.09
C LEU A 242 -31.98 16.81 -20.52
N MET A 243 -30.85 16.25 -20.93
CA MET A 243 -29.75 17.02 -21.50
C MET A 243 -29.94 17.18 -23.01
N VAL A 244 -29.98 18.43 -23.46
CA VAL A 244 -30.04 18.80 -24.87
C VAL A 244 -28.77 19.58 -25.20
N PRO A 245 -27.82 18.99 -25.96
CA PRO A 245 -26.63 19.72 -26.38
C PRO A 245 -27.01 20.86 -27.35
N ARG A 246 -26.56 22.08 -27.03
CA ARG A 246 -26.51 23.21 -27.96
C ARG A 246 -25.06 23.39 -28.43
N ALA A 247 -24.82 24.21 -29.45
CA ALA A 247 -23.50 24.35 -30.08
C ALA A 247 -22.39 24.71 -29.08
N ASP A 248 -22.66 25.66 -28.19
CA ASP A 248 -21.76 26.29 -27.21
C ASP A 248 -22.28 26.20 -25.76
N ALA A 249 -23.41 25.52 -25.55
CA ALA A 249 -24.08 25.39 -24.26
C ALA A 249 -24.77 24.03 -24.12
N LEU A 250 -25.23 23.74 -22.91
CA LEU A 250 -26.04 22.59 -22.55
C LEU A 250 -27.34 23.10 -21.98
N GLN A 251 -28.46 22.76 -22.62
CA GLN A 251 -29.76 22.97 -22.01
C GLN A 251 -30.10 21.73 -21.18
N CYS A 252 -30.21 21.92 -19.87
CA CYS A 252 -30.62 20.89 -18.93
C CYS A 252 -32.08 21.12 -18.52
N GLU A 253 -33.00 20.24 -18.90
CA GLU A 253 -34.36 20.26 -18.32
C GLU A 253 -34.40 19.43 -17.04
N VAL A 254 -34.70 20.08 -15.91
CA VAL A 254 -34.92 19.46 -14.60
C VAL A 254 -36.42 19.38 -14.33
N ASP A 255 -36.95 18.16 -14.28
CA ASP A 255 -38.38 17.88 -14.11
C ASP A 255 -39.28 18.68 -15.08
N GLY A 256 -38.77 18.88 -16.30
CA GLY A 256 -39.42 19.59 -17.40
C GLY A 256 -39.16 21.10 -17.45
N TYR A 257 -38.43 21.68 -16.49
CA TYR A 257 -38.04 23.09 -16.51
C TYR A 257 -36.61 23.25 -17.02
N PRO A 258 -36.37 24.09 -18.04
CA PRO A 258 -35.05 24.30 -18.63
C PRO A 258 -34.14 25.13 -17.73
N VAL A 259 -32.84 24.80 -17.76
CA VAL A 259 -31.74 25.63 -17.27
C VAL A 259 -30.67 25.60 -18.34
N LEU A 260 -30.22 26.78 -18.78
CA LEU A 260 -29.12 26.90 -19.72
C LEU A 260 -27.80 26.91 -18.95
N LEU A 261 -26.89 26.01 -19.34
CA LEU A 261 -25.56 25.88 -18.79
C LEU A 261 -24.56 26.12 -19.91
N GLU A 262 -23.81 27.20 -19.84
CA GLU A 262 -22.77 27.49 -20.82
C GLU A 262 -21.48 26.79 -20.39
N SER A 263 -20.75 26.23 -21.35
CA SER A 263 -19.41 25.73 -21.07
C SER A 263 -18.49 26.93 -20.95
N ASP A 264 -18.20 27.34 -19.73
CA ASP A 264 -17.34 28.48 -19.49
C ASP A 264 -15.90 28.07 -19.79
N SER A 265 -15.40 28.49 -20.96
CA SER A 265 -13.96 28.51 -21.19
C SER A 265 -13.28 29.61 -20.37
N GLY A 266 -14.04 30.43 -19.65
CA GLY A 266 -13.60 31.57 -18.85
C GLY A 266 -13.07 32.70 -19.71
N GLY A 267 -13.46 32.77 -20.98
CA GLY A 267 -12.79 33.59 -22.00
C GLY A 267 -11.40 33.08 -22.40
N TYR A 268 -10.89 31.99 -21.82
CA TYR A 268 -9.54 31.52 -22.09
C TYR A 268 -9.48 30.68 -23.38
N VAL A 269 -8.69 31.15 -24.33
CA VAL A 269 -8.19 30.34 -25.45
C VAL A 269 -7.00 29.52 -24.95
N LYS A 270 -7.11 28.20 -25.01
CA LYS A 270 -6.15 27.24 -24.44
C LYS A 270 -5.35 26.51 -25.52
N ALA A 271 -4.17 26.00 -25.18
CA ALA A 271 -3.37 25.17 -26.08
C ALA A 271 -4.01 23.78 -26.27
N HIS A 272 -4.19 23.35 -27.52
CA HIS A 272 -4.77 22.04 -27.83
C HIS A 272 -3.78 20.86 -27.64
N SER A 273 -2.47 21.14 -27.64
CA SER A 273 -1.42 20.15 -27.44
C SER A 273 -0.15 20.81 -26.86
N PRO A 274 0.80 20.04 -26.31
CA PRO A 274 2.06 20.60 -25.86
C PRO A 274 2.86 21.14 -27.05
N ALA A 275 3.25 22.40 -27.00
CA ALA A 275 3.84 23.11 -28.12
C ALA A 275 4.82 24.20 -27.66
N ILE A 276 5.53 24.81 -28.60
CA ILE A 276 6.31 26.03 -28.38
C ILE A 276 5.56 27.21 -29.00
N VAL A 277 5.44 28.34 -28.31
CA VAL A 277 4.84 29.56 -28.87
C VAL A 277 5.81 30.18 -29.87
N LEU A 278 5.47 30.21 -31.16
CA LEU A 278 6.33 30.80 -32.21
C LEU A 278 6.13 32.30 -32.34
N SER A 279 4.88 32.73 -32.39
CA SER A 279 4.52 34.14 -32.56
C SER A 279 3.23 34.45 -31.82
N ILE A 280 3.13 35.66 -31.29
CA ILE A 280 1.90 36.20 -30.71
C ILE A 280 1.43 37.34 -31.62
N ASN A 281 0.24 37.21 -32.18
CA ASN A 281 -0.27 38.09 -33.22
C ASN A 281 -1.21 39.18 -32.69
N VAL A 282 -1.55 39.13 -31.39
CA VAL A 282 -2.47 40.06 -30.71
C VAL A 282 -1.88 40.61 -29.42
N LYS A 283 -2.43 41.72 -28.92
CA LYS A 283 -2.05 42.35 -27.66
C LYS A 283 -3.27 42.62 -26.79
N PRO A 284 -3.09 42.73 -25.45
CA PRO A 284 -4.16 43.21 -24.57
C PRO A 284 -4.74 44.55 -25.07
N GLY A 285 -6.06 44.60 -25.19
CA GLY A 285 -6.86 45.70 -25.74
C GLY A 285 -7.25 45.55 -27.22
N ASP A 286 -6.71 44.57 -27.96
CA ASP A 286 -7.04 44.39 -29.38
C ASP A 286 -8.45 43.83 -29.57
N GLN A 287 -9.16 44.34 -30.58
CA GLN A 287 -10.42 43.76 -31.05
C GLN A 287 -10.14 42.66 -32.07
N VAL A 288 -10.65 41.46 -31.82
CA VAL A 288 -10.51 40.30 -32.69
C VAL A 288 -11.88 39.80 -33.13
N LYS A 289 -11.99 39.40 -34.40
CA LYS A 289 -13.17 38.73 -34.93
C LYS A 289 -12.98 37.22 -34.91
N LYS A 290 -14.08 36.48 -34.86
CA LYS A 290 -14.07 35.04 -35.00
C LYS A 290 -13.28 34.62 -36.25
N GLY A 291 -12.29 33.75 -36.05
CA GLY A 291 -11.37 33.28 -37.09
C GLY A 291 -10.07 34.08 -37.24
N ASP A 292 -9.92 35.22 -36.55
CA ASP A 292 -8.65 35.96 -36.54
C ASP A 292 -7.58 35.17 -35.79
N VAL A 293 -6.36 35.12 -36.34
CA VAL A 293 -5.24 34.40 -35.73
C VAL A 293 -4.72 35.16 -34.51
N LEU A 294 -4.81 34.54 -33.34
CA LEU A 294 -4.33 35.08 -32.06
C LEU A 294 -2.82 34.83 -31.86
N LEU A 295 -2.36 33.61 -32.11
CA LEU A 295 -0.95 33.20 -31.97
C LEU A 295 -0.67 31.93 -32.78
N THR A 296 0.62 31.65 -33.01
CA THR A 296 1.09 30.46 -33.72
C THR A 296 1.87 29.55 -32.78
N LEU A 297 1.55 28.26 -32.78
CA LEU A 297 2.24 27.23 -32.00
C LEU A 297 3.06 26.29 -32.92
N GLU A 298 4.21 25.82 -32.45
CA GLU A 298 4.96 24.73 -33.06
C GLU A 298 4.76 23.44 -32.27
N ALA A 299 4.16 22.43 -32.90
CA ALA A 299 4.15 21.07 -32.39
C ALA A 299 4.57 20.11 -33.50
N MET A 300 5.41 19.13 -33.18
CA MET A 300 5.88 18.12 -34.15
C MET A 300 6.52 18.72 -35.43
N LYS A 301 7.22 19.86 -35.32
CA LYS A 301 7.80 20.64 -36.43
C LYS A 301 6.76 21.19 -37.42
N MET A 302 5.52 21.32 -36.99
CA MET A 302 4.44 21.90 -37.75
C MET A 302 3.88 23.12 -37.02
N GLU A 303 3.59 24.16 -37.80
CA GLU A 303 2.93 25.36 -37.32
C GLU A 303 1.41 25.12 -37.22
N MET A 304 0.83 25.52 -36.10
CA MET A 304 -0.62 25.48 -35.85
C MET A 304 -1.08 26.89 -35.49
N LEU A 305 -2.05 27.40 -36.24
CA LEU A 305 -2.67 28.69 -35.97
C LEU A 305 -3.74 28.51 -34.90
N ILE A 306 -3.70 29.37 -33.88
CA ILE A 306 -4.74 29.45 -32.87
C ILE A 306 -5.60 30.66 -33.18
N GLU A 307 -6.86 30.43 -33.53
CA GLU A 307 -7.81 31.44 -33.98
C GLU A 307 -8.79 31.85 -32.87
N ALA A 308 -9.34 33.06 -32.97
CA ALA A 308 -10.36 33.57 -32.08
C ALA A 308 -11.68 32.78 -32.28
N PRO A 309 -12.28 32.20 -31.22
CA PRO A 309 -13.50 31.42 -31.34
C PRO A 309 -14.77 32.26 -31.53
N ILE A 310 -14.72 33.54 -31.11
CA ILE A 310 -15.82 34.52 -31.12
C ILE A 310 -15.27 35.94 -31.40
N ASP A 311 -16.16 36.89 -31.65
CA ASP A 311 -15.83 38.31 -31.68
C ASP A 311 -15.61 38.82 -30.23
N ALA A 312 -14.42 39.34 -29.94
CA ALA A 312 -14.02 39.68 -28.58
C ALA A 312 -12.93 40.76 -28.49
N ASN A 313 -12.80 41.39 -27.33
CA ASN A 313 -11.63 42.15 -26.92
C ASN A 313 -10.61 41.20 -26.27
N VAL A 314 -9.34 41.31 -26.64
CA VAL A 314 -8.25 40.59 -25.97
C VAL A 314 -8.02 41.26 -24.62
N GLN A 315 -8.33 40.59 -23.52
CA GLN A 315 -8.14 41.14 -22.18
C GLN A 315 -6.69 40.97 -21.71
N ASP A 316 -6.11 39.79 -21.91
CA ASP A 316 -4.73 39.52 -21.55
C ASP A 316 -4.09 38.41 -22.42
N VAL A 317 -2.77 38.43 -22.53
CA VAL A 317 -1.98 37.37 -23.19
C VAL A 317 -1.04 36.75 -22.15
N LEU A 318 -1.30 35.48 -21.83
CA LEU A 318 -0.76 34.79 -20.64
C LEU A 318 0.55 34.05 -20.91
N VAL A 319 1.05 34.10 -22.14
CA VAL A 319 2.24 33.40 -22.60
C VAL A 319 3.19 34.33 -23.34
N ASN A 320 4.46 33.93 -23.42
CA ASN A 320 5.50 34.66 -24.14
C ASN A 320 5.97 33.86 -25.35
N GLU A 321 6.41 34.54 -26.40
CA GLU A 321 7.09 33.89 -27.54
C GLU A 321 8.31 33.09 -27.06
N GLY A 322 8.49 31.89 -27.62
CA GLY A 322 9.52 30.93 -27.25
C GLY A 322 9.21 30.10 -26.01
N SER A 323 8.10 30.33 -25.31
CA SER A 323 7.73 29.52 -24.15
C SER A 323 7.19 28.16 -24.57
N GLN A 324 7.48 27.14 -23.76
CA GLN A 324 6.87 25.83 -23.89
C GLN A 324 5.52 25.82 -23.14
N VAL A 325 4.46 25.44 -23.84
CA VAL A 325 3.10 25.36 -23.29
C VAL A 325 2.63 23.91 -23.23
N ALA A 326 1.87 23.55 -22.19
CA ALA A 326 1.24 22.24 -22.04
C ALA A 326 -0.16 22.22 -22.68
N ALA A 327 -0.68 21.02 -22.99
CA ALA A 327 -2.07 20.88 -23.41
C ALA A 327 -3.04 21.39 -22.33
N GLY A 328 -4.03 22.17 -22.72
CA GLY A 328 -5.00 22.81 -21.84
C GLY A 328 -4.50 24.10 -21.17
N GLN A 329 -3.22 24.47 -21.33
CA GLN A 329 -2.69 25.69 -20.74
C GLN A 329 -3.35 26.93 -21.36
N PRO A 330 -3.86 27.88 -20.55
CA PRO A 330 -4.39 29.16 -21.04
C PRO A 330 -3.33 29.96 -21.80
N LEU A 331 -3.72 30.52 -22.95
CA LEU A 331 -2.85 31.29 -23.83
C LEU A 331 -3.27 32.76 -23.91
N VAL A 332 -4.55 33.00 -24.18
CA VAL A 332 -5.14 34.34 -24.33
C VAL A 332 -6.46 34.37 -23.58
N LEU A 333 -6.73 35.46 -22.88
CA LEU A 333 -8.01 35.75 -22.25
C LEU A 333 -8.79 36.73 -23.13
N LEU A 334 -10.01 36.35 -23.51
CA LEU A 334 -10.91 37.11 -24.37
C LEU A 334 -12.16 37.55 -23.59
N GLU A 335 -12.62 38.76 -23.86
CA GLU A 335 -13.85 39.35 -23.33
C GLU A 335 -14.82 39.61 -24.50
N SER A 336 -15.98 38.95 -24.50
CA SER A 336 -16.95 39.00 -25.62
C SER A 336 -17.46 40.43 -25.88
N GLN A 337 -17.62 40.80 -27.15
CA GLN A 337 -18.33 42.03 -27.53
C GLN A 337 -19.83 41.78 -27.70
N GLY A 338 -20.56 41.73 -26.59
CA GLY A 338 -22.02 41.86 -26.53
C GLY A 338 -22.39 43.19 -25.86
N GLU A 339 -23.44 43.84 -26.34
CA GLU A 339 -23.91 45.20 -26.01
C GLU A 339 -23.60 45.71 -24.59
N GLU A 340 -23.05 46.93 -24.49
CA GLU A 340 -23.17 47.78 -23.29
C GLU A 340 -24.66 47.98 -22.96
N THR A 341 -25.25 47.02 -22.25
CA THR A 341 -26.26 47.36 -21.25
C THR A 341 -25.48 47.79 -20.02
N ASP A 342 -25.80 49.00 -19.52
CA ASP A 342 -25.28 49.54 -18.28
C ASP A 342 -24.98 48.42 -17.27
N GLN A 343 -23.72 48.34 -16.84
CA GLN A 343 -23.26 47.49 -15.73
C GLN A 343 -23.83 48.01 -14.40
N SER A 344 -25.15 48.01 -14.30
CA SER A 344 -25.94 47.95 -13.08
C SER A 344 -27.02 46.88 -13.24
N THR A 345 -26.68 45.77 -13.90
CA THR A 345 -27.49 44.54 -13.87
C THR A 345 -27.20 43.85 -12.55
N GLU A 346 -28.26 43.71 -11.75
CA GLU A 346 -28.28 42.97 -10.50
C GLU A 346 -27.52 41.64 -10.68
N SER A 347 -26.48 41.41 -9.86
CA SER A 347 -25.85 40.10 -9.74
C SER A 347 -26.94 39.07 -9.49
N GLY A 348 -27.25 38.24 -10.49
CA GLY A 348 -28.20 37.14 -10.32
C GLY A 348 -27.75 36.34 -9.09
N GLN A 349 -28.68 36.02 -8.18
CA GLN A 349 -28.36 35.31 -6.94
C GLN A 349 -27.49 34.09 -7.23
N SER A 350 -26.25 34.10 -6.72
CA SER A 350 -25.37 32.92 -6.76
C SER A 350 -26.07 31.77 -6.05
N VAL A 351 -26.01 30.57 -6.65
CA VAL A 351 -26.52 29.36 -6.00
C VAL A 351 -25.58 29.01 -4.86
N ASP A 352 -26.11 28.92 -3.64
CA ASP A 352 -25.37 28.41 -2.47
C ASP A 352 -25.66 26.93 -2.30
N PHE A 353 -24.64 26.09 -2.47
CA PHE A 353 -24.73 24.66 -2.24
C PHE A 353 -24.72 24.39 -0.74
N SER A 354 -25.89 24.36 -0.10
CA SER A 354 -26.02 24.16 1.35
C SER A 354 -25.32 22.89 1.86
N ASP A 355 -24.73 22.98 3.06
CA ASP A 355 -24.10 21.83 3.72
C ASP A 355 -25.15 20.74 3.99
N ARG A 356 -24.99 19.59 3.33
CA ARG A 356 -25.85 18.41 3.55
C ARG A 356 -25.20 17.53 4.61
N HIS A 357 -25.89 17.34 5.72
CA HIS A 357 -25.45 16.39 6.74
C HIS A 357 -25.89 14.97 6.36
N PHE A 358 -24.93 14.08 6.17
CA PHE A 358 -25.17 12.68 5.89
C PHE A 358 -25.56 11.94 7.17
N GLY A 359 -26.47 10.97 7.06
CA GLY A 359 -26.70 10.00 8.14
C GLY A 359 -25.52 9.02 8.24
N LEU A 360 -25.35 8.35 9.39
CA LEU A 360 -24.24 7.40 9.62
C LEU A 360 -24.12 6.31 8.52
N SER A 361 -25.23 5.77 8.03
CA SER A 361 -25.23 4.77 6.96
C SER A 361 -24.78 5.33 5.60
N GLN A 362 -25.09 6.60 5.34
CA GLN A 362 -24.63 7.31 4.15
C GLN A 362 -23.14 7.63 4.28
N GLU A 363 -22.68 8.11 5.44
CA GLU A 363 -21.25 8.33 5.70
C GLU A 363 -20.42 7.06 5.49
N TRP A 364 -20.86 5.92 6.04
CA TRP A 364 -20.22 4.63 5.78
C TRP A 364 -20.20 4.28 4.28
N SER A 365 -21.32 4.46 3.59
CA SER A 365 -21.41 4.19 2.15
C SER A 365 -20.45 5.06 1.33
N LEU A 366 -20.14 6.27 1.79
CA LEU A 366 -19.14 7.15 1.15
C LEU A 366 -17.73 6.56 1.30
N TYR A 367 -17.31 6.25 2.53
CA TYR A 367 -15.99 5.63 2.77
C TYR A 367 -15.82 4.32 2.00
N GLN A 368 -16.85 3.47 2.02
CA GLN A 368 -16.84 2.20 1.32
C GLN A 368 -16.65 2.39 -0.21
N ARG A 369 -17.37 3.35 -0.81
CA ARG A 369 -17.25 3.66 -2.24
C ARG A 369 -15.92 4.28 -2.60
N GLU A 370 -15.38 5.18 -1.79
CA GLU A 370 -14.05 5.77 -2.02
C GLU A 370 -12.95 4.69 -1.97
N LEU A 371 -13.06 3.72 -1.04
CA LEU A 371 -12.17 2.56 -1.00
C LEU A 371 -12.31 1.69 -2.25
N TYR A 372 -13.52 1.35 -2.69
CA TYR A 372 -13.70 0.59 -3.94
C TYR A 372 -13.17 1.35 -5.15
N ALA A 373 -13.38 2.66 -5.21
CA ALA A 373 -12.95 3.50 -6.31
C ALA A 373 -11.42 3.43 -6.51
N LEU A 374 -10.68 3.52 -5.40
CA LEU A 374 -9.23 3.40 -5.38
C LEU A 374 -8.74 2.05 -5.95
N PHE A 375 -9.39 0.94 -5.59
CA PHE A 375 -8.95 -0.40 -5.98
C PHE A 375 -9.44 -0.83 -7.37
N LEU A 376 -10.60 -0.35 -7.82
CA LEU A 376 -11.18 -0.67 -9.12
C LEU A 376 -10.77 0.34 -10.22
N GLY A 377 -9.96 1.35 -9.92
CA GLY A 377 -9.47 2.30 -10.94
C GLY A 377 -10.51 3.34 -11.36
N TYR A 378 -11.48 3.60 -10.49
CA TYR A 378 -12.29 4.82 -10.55
C TYR A 378 -11.53 6.00 -9.95
N ASP A 379 -12.18 7.15 -9.78
CA ASP A 379 -11.49 8.37 -9.39
C ASP A 379 -11.33 8.49 -7.88
N SER A 380 -10.12 8.89 -7.45
CA SER A 380 -9.84 9.29 -6.09
C SER A 380 -8.85 10.45 -6.09
N ASP A 381 -9.09 11.42 -5.22
CA ASP A 381 -8.24 12.60 -5.03
C ASP A 381 -7.78 12.75 -3.57
N LYS A 382 -8.36 11.95 -2.65
CA LYS A 382 -7.90 11.90 -1.27
C LYS A 382 -6.60 11.14 -1.17
N ASP A 383 -5.72 11.54 -0.25
CA ASP A 383 -4.56 10.71 0.08
C ASP A 383 -5.06 9.35 0.62
N PRO A 384 -4.53 8.22 0.12
CA PRO A 384 -5.04 6.91 0.50
C PRO A 384 -4.87 6.57 1.98
N VAL A 385 -3.86 7.16 2.65
CA VAL A 385 -3.62 6.93 4.09
C VAL A 385 -4.68 7.66 4.90
N ASP A 386 -4.99 8.91 4.54
CA ASP A 386 -6.04 9.70 5.20
C ASP A 386 -7.41 9.03 5.03
N LEU A 387 -7.74 8.55 3.83
CA LEU A 387 -8.98 7.79 3.60
C LEU A 387 -9.10 6.56 4.50
N VAL A 388 -8.02 5.78 4.62
CA VAL A 388 -8.02 4.59 5.50
C VAL A 388 -8.16 5.02 6.96
N ASN A 389 -7.44 6.03 7.41
CA ASN A 389 -7.51 6.51 8.79
C ASN A 389 -8.90 7.03 9.16
N GLU A 390 -9.50 7.87 8.32
CA GLU A 390 -10.89 8.35 8.49
C GLU A 390 -11.87 7.18 8.59
N THR A 391 -11.72 6.17 7.71
CA THR A 391 -12.58 4.97 7.73
C THR A 391 -12.41 4.18 9.03
N ILE A 392 -11.18 3.99 9.49
CA ILE A 392 -10.88 3.23 10.72
C ILE A 392 -11.34 4.00 11.96
N GLU A 393 -11.18 5.32 12.00
CA GLU A 393 -11.73 6.17 13.06
C GLU A 393 -13.25 6.10 13.11
N PHE A 394 -13.92 6.12 11.96
CA PHE A 394 -15.37 5.92 11.89
C PHE A 394 -15.80 4.57 12.49
N ILE A 395 -15.12 3.48 12.15
CA ILE A 395 -15.40 2.13 12.70
C ILE A 395 -15.08 2.03 14.19
N ARG A 396 -14.04 2.73 14.68
CA ARG A 396 -13.74 2.80 16.12
C ARG A 396 -14.89 3.43 16.90
N CYS A 397 -15.51 4.47 16.34
CA CYS A 397 -16.67 5.14 16.92
C CYS A 397 -17.98 4.36 16.75
N HIS A 398 -18.12 3.59 15.67
CA HIS A 398 -19.35 2.87 15.28
C HIS A 398 -19.06 1.40 14.97
N GLN A 399 -18.86 0.61 16.03
CA GLN A 399 -18.47 -0.81 15.95
C GLN A 399 -19.49 -1.69 15.20
N GLU A 400 -20.74 -1.25 15.06
CA GLU A 400 -21.77 -1.97 14.30
C GLU A 400 -21.45 -2.16 12.81
N TYR A 401 -20.55 -1.34 12.24
CA TYR A 401 -20.11 -1.44 10.85
C TYR A 401 -18.84 -2.30 10.66
N LEU A 402 -18.29 -2.90 11.74
CA LEU A 402 -17.05 -3.69 11.66
C LEU A 402 -17.19 -4.89 10.71
N ASP A 403 -18.32 -5.60 10.75
CA ASP A 403 -18.56 -6.75 9.86
C ASP A 403 -18.62 -6.33 8.38
N GLU A 404 -19.19 -5.15 8.10
CA GLU A 404 -19.25 -4.57 6.76
C GLU A 404 -17.85 -4.13 6.27
N LEU A 405 -17.04 -3.54 7.16
CA LEU A 405 -15.63 -3.25 6.85
C LEU A 405 -14.87 -4.53 6.52
N VAL A 406 -14.99 -5.57 7.35
CA VAL A 406 -14.28 -6.85 7.13
C VAL A 406 -14.65 -7.45 5.78
N SER A 407 -15.95 -7.44 5.41
CA SER A 407 -16.40 -7.89 4.09
C SER A 407 -15.78 -7.05 2.98
N THR A 408 -15.78 -5.73 3.15
CA THR A 408 -15.16 -4.78 2.20
C THR A 408 -13.66 -5.08 2.03
N LEU A 409 -12.91 -5.27 3.11
CA LEU A 409 -11.47 -5.58 3.05
C LEU A 409 -11.17 -6.88 2.28
N ILE A 410 -11.98 -7.93 2.49
CA ILE A 410 -11.84 -9.20 1.75
C ILE A 410 -12.03 -8.97 0.25
N GLU A 411 -13.01 -8.16 -0.14
CA GLU A 411 -13.24 -7.79 -1.53
C GLU A 411 -12.09 -6.95 -2.10
N LEU A 412 -11.62 -5.93 -1.38
CA LEU A 412 -10.47 -5.11 -1.79
C LEU A 412 -9.21 -5.95 -2.02
N PHE A 413 -8.91 -6.90 -1.11
CA PHE A 413 -7.77 -7.82 -1.26
C PHE A 413 -7.92 -8.73 -2.49
N SER A 414 -9.16 -9.15 -2.78
CA SER A 414 -9.50 -9.93 -3.96
C SER A 414 -9.30 -9.12 -5.24
N PHE A 415 -9.80 -7.88 -5.28
CA PHE A 415 -9.64 -6.97 -6.42
C PHE A 415 -8.18 -6.63 -6.68
N TYR A 416 -7.42 -6.30 -5.64
CA TYR A 416 -5.98 -6.05 -5.76
C TYR A 416 -5.26 -7.26 -6.37
N SER A 417 -5.50 -8.45 -5.83
CA SER A 417 -4.82 -9.66 -6.28
C SER A 417 -5.21 -10.04 -7.72
N ALA A 418 -6.50 -9.93 -8.06
CA ALA A 418 -6.99 -10.23 -9.41
C ALA A 418 -6.39 -9.28 -10.46
N VAL A 419 -6.32 -7.98 -10.18
CA VAL A 419 -5.75 -6.97 -11.09
C VAL A 419 -4.23 -7.12 -11.19
N GLU A 420 -3.51 -7.12 -10.06
CA GLU A 420 -2.05 -7.06 -10.10
C GLU A 420 -1.40 -8.35 -10.58
N LYS A 421 -2.07 -9.49 -10.45
CA LYS A 421 -1.61 -10.77 -11.04
C LYS A 421 -1.39 -10.65 -12.54
N LEU A 422 -2.23 -9.89 -13.24
CA LEU A 422 -2.15 -9.66 -14.69
C LEU A 422 -0.93 -8.83 -15.13
N PHE A 423 -0.29 -8.12 -14.20
CA PHE A 423 0.87 -7.27 -14.48
C PHE A 423 2.17 -7.85 -13.91
N THR A 424 2.14 -9.10 -13.46
CA THR A 424 3.34 -9.78 -12.96
C THR A 424 4.31 -10.12 -14.08
N LYS A 425 5.60 -10.17 -13.72
CA LYS A 425 6.68 -10.66 -14.59
C LYS A 425 6.84 -12.19 -14.53
N ARG A 426 5.84 -12.90 -14.00
CA ARG A 426 5.88 -14.36 -13.92
C ARG A 426 5.74 -14.92 -15.33
N GLU A 427 6.67 -15.79 -15.71
CA GLU A 427 6.59 -16.51 -16.97
C GLU A 427 5.66 -17.71 -16.83
N VAL A 428 4.79 -17.89 -17.82
CA VAL A 428 3.88 -19.04 -17.95
C VAL A 428 4.45 -19.97 -19.00
N GLU A 429 4.61 -21.23 -18.63
CA GLU A 429 4.94 -22.31 -19.55
C GLU A 429 3.67 -23.06 -19.91
N SER A 430 3.46 -23.31 -21.20
CA SER A 430 2.34 -24.08 -21.71
C SER A 430 2.77 -24.75 -23.01
N GLU A 431 2.25 -25.95 -23.30
CA GLU A 431 2.48 -26.65 -24.57
C GLU A 431 2.03 -25.82 -25.80
N SER A 432 1.13 -24.85 -25.58
CA SER A 432 0.65 -23.92 -26.59
C SER A 432 1.63 -22.79 -26.94
N LEU A 433 2.66 -22.56 -26.11
CA LEU A 433 3.63 -21.46 -26.26
C LEU A 433 4.98 -21.99 -26.76
N ALA A 434 5.59 -21.27 -27.72
CA ALA A 434 6.92 -21.63 -28.24
C ALA A 434 8.07 -21.33 -27.26
N ARG A 435 7.84 -20.42 -26.31
CA ARG A 435 8.74 -20.07 -25.21
C ARG A 435 7.91 -19.61 -24.00
N PRO A 436 8.48 -19.60 -22.79
CA PRO A 436 7.84 -18.96 -21.65
C PRO A 436 7.52 -17.49 -21.97
N MET A 437 6.31 -17.05 -21.62
CA MET A 437 5.84 -15.68 -21.84
C MET A 437 5.28 -15.09 -20.54
N THR A 438 5.45 -13.79 -20.36
CA THR A 438 4.88 -13.08 -19.20
C THR A 438 3.41 -12.73 -19.41
N TYR A 439 2.66 -12.52 -18.32
CA TYR A 439 1.26 -12.07 -18.40
C TYR A 439 1.10 -10.76 -19.20
N GLN A 440 2.08 -9.86 -19.12
CA GLN A 440 2.07 -8.62 -19.90
C GLN A 440 2.18 -8.87 -21.41
N GLU A 441 2.99 -9.84 -21.83
CA GLU A 441 3.06 -10.24 -23.24
C GLU A 441 1.74 -10.92 -23.68
N LEU A 442 1.17 -11.79 -22.84
CA LEU A 442 -0.11 -12.47 -23.10
C LEU A 442 -1.27 -11.48 -23.24
N LEU A 443 -1.36 -10.46 -22.37
CA LEU A 443 -2.30 -9.34 -22.50
C LEU A 443 -2.11 -8.61 -23.84
N SER A 444 -0.86 -8.28 -24.22
CA SER A 444 -0.61 -7.64 -25.51
C SER A 444 -1.04 -8.50 -26.70
N HIS A 445 -0.95 -9.83 -26.59
CA HIS A 445 -1.44 -10.75 -27.61
C HIS A 445 -2.97 -10.80 -27.66
N TYR A 446 -3.63 -10.82 -26.51
CA TYR A 446 -5.09 -10.73 -26.39
C TYR A 446 -5.63 -9.47 -27.10
N PHE A 447 -4.96 -8.34 -26.90
CA PHE A 447 -5.38 -7.04 -27.44
C PHE A 447 -5.17 -6.85 -28.94
N ARG A 448 -4.10 -7.40 -29.52
CA ARG A 448 -3.80 -7.23 -30.94
C ARG A 448 -4.75 -8.01 -31.86
N ARG A 449 -5.55 -8.91 -31.31
CA ARG A 449 -6.48 -9.73 -32.08
C ARG A 449 -7.87 -9.11 -32.08
N SER A 450 -8.45 -8.99 -33.27
CA SER A 450 -9.83 -8.51 -33.45
C SER A 450 -10.88 -9.62 -33.31
N SER A 451 -10.49 -10.87 -33.56
CA SER A 451 -11.35 -12.07 -33.46
C SER A 451 -10.55 -13.24 -32.86
N ASP A 452 -11.23 -14.19 -32.21
CA ASP A 452 -10.59 -15.33 -31.51
C ASP A 452 -9.48 -14.89 -30.52
N LYS A 453 -9.77 -13.87 -29.70
CA LYS A 453 -8.80 -13.25 -28.76
C LYS A 453 -8.15 -14.27 -27.82
N GLU A 454 -8.86 -15.32 -27.46
CA GLU A 454 -8.44 -16.36 -26.51
C GLU A 454 -7.59 -17.49 -27.13
N LYS A 455 -7.59 -17.62 -28.46
CA LYS A 455 -7.08 -18.83 -29.12
C LYS A 455 -5.55 -18.98 -28.98
N GLY A 456 -5.09 -20.05 -28.35
CA GLY A 456 -3.65 -20.29 -28.14
C GLY A 456 -3.04 -19.44 -27.03
N LEU A 457 -3.86 -18.86 -26.15
CA LEU A 457 -3.43 -18.35 -24.86
C LEU A 457 -3.58 -19.46 -23.80
N PRO A 458 -2.72 -19.51 -22.76
CA PRO A 458 -2.85 -20.49 -21.68
C PRO A 458 -4.18 -20.38 -20.93
N GLU A 459 -4.77 -21.52 -20.54
CA GLU A 459 -6.02 -21.55 -19.76
C GLU A 459 -5.90 -20.83 -18.40
N GLU A 460 -4.74 -20.97 -17.73
CA GLU A 460 -4.44 -20.28 -16.48
C GLU A 460 -4.57 -18.75 -16.63
N PHE A 461 -3.99 -18.19 -17.69
CA PHE A 461 -4.06 -16.76 -17.99
C PHE A 461 -5.49 -16.29 -18.25
N LEU A 462 -6.26 -17.06 -19.02
CA LEU A 462 -7.65 -16.72 -19.34
C LEU A 462 -8.56 -16.75 -18.11
N ALA A 463 -8.35 -17.71 -17.21
CA ALA A 463 -9.07 -17.80 -15.95
C ALA A 463 -8.79 -16.58 -15.05
N ASP A 464 -7.52 -16.17 -14.95
CA ASP A 464 -7.13 -14.98 -14.17
C ASP A 464 -7.64 -13.68 -14.80
N LEU A 465 -7.58 -13.56 -16.13
CA LEU A 465 -8.14 -12.42 -16.86
C LEU A 465 -9.64 -12.29 -16.61
N LYS A 466 -10.36 -13.41 -16.69
CA LYS A 466 -11.79 -13.46 -16.41
C LYS A 466 -12.08 -13.06 -14.96
N ASN A 467 -11.34 -13.60 -13.99
CA ASN A 467 -11.50 -13.23 -12.59
C ASN A 467 -11.30 -11.72 -12.33
N ALA A 468 -10.34 -11.10 -13.03
CA ALA A 468 -10.15 -9.65 -12.95
C ALA A 468 -11.28 -8.85 -13.59
N VAL A 469 -11.86 -9.34 -14.70
CA VAL A 469 -13.01 -8.70 -15.38
C VAL A 469 -14.28 -8.85 -14.55
N ASP A 470 -14.51 -10.02 -13.96
CA ASP A 470 -15.70 -10.34 -13.15
C ASP A 470 -15.78 -9.49 -11.85
N ALA A 471 -14.68 -8.85 -11.44
CA ALA A 471 -14.67 -7.88 -10.36
C ALA A 471 -15.46 -6.59 -10.68
N TYR A 472 -15.77 -6.35 -11.95
CA TYR A 472 -16.49 -5.16 -12.40
C TYR A 472 -17.98 -5.48 -12.63
N PRO A 473 -18.89 -4.60 -12.20
CA PRO A 473 -20.32 -4.85 -12.33
C PRO A 473 -20.76 -4.88 -13.80
N LEU A 474 -21.63 -5.84 -14.14
CA LEU A 474 -22.21 -5.94 -15.47
C LEU A 474 -23.08 -4.72 -15.79
N ILE A 475 -22.89 -4.19 -17.00
CA ILE A 475 -23.60 -3.02 -17.50
C ILE A 475 -24.80 -3.44 -18.36
N ALA A 476 -26.01 -3.09 -17.95
CA ALA A 476 -27.19 -3.29 -18.81
C ALA A 476 -27.02 -2.58 -20.17
N GLY A 477 -27.34 -3.27 -21.27
CA GLY A 477 -27.32 -2.73 -22.64
C GLY A 477 -25.98 -2.86 -23.38
N LEU A 478 -24.88 -3.23 -22.72
CA LEU A 478 -23.60 -3.49 -23.39
C LEU A 478 -23.46 -4.98 -23.76
N SER A 479 -22.90 -5.22 -24.95
CA SER A 479 -22.47 -6.56 -25.37
C SER A 479 -21.33 -7.08 -24.50
N GLU A 480 -21.16 -8.40 -24.42
CA GLU A 480 -20.08 -9.03 -23.63
C GLU A 480 -18.69 -8.48 -23.97
N ALA A 481 -18.41 -8.24 -25.26
CA ALA A 481 -17.16 -7.63 -25.70
C ALA A 481 -16.95 -6.21 -25.14
N GLN A 482 -18.02 -5.40 -25.09
CA GLN A 482 -17.96 -4.04 -24.53
C GLN A 482 -17.82 -4.04 -23.01
N GLN A 483 -18.40 -5.02 -22.31
CA GLN A 483 -18.19 -5.21 -20.86
C GLN A 483 -16.70 -5.42 -20.55
N ILE A 484 -16.09 -6.34 -21.29
CA ILE A 484 -14.68 -6.69 -21.13
C ILE A 484 -13.79 -5.48 -21.42
N GLU A 485 -14.05 -4.74 -22.50
CA GLU A 485 -13.25 -3.55 -22.83
C GLU A 485 -13.37 -2.45 -21.77
N TYR A 486 -14.57 -2.23 -21.22
CA TYR A 486 -14.78 -1.31 -20.10
C TYR A 486 -14.05 -1.74 -18.83
N ALA A 487 -14.16 -3.02 -18.46
CA ALA A 487 -13.43 -3.57 -17.31
C ALA A 487 -11.91 -3.41 -17.51
N LEU A 488 -11.41 -3.72 -18.70
CA LEU A 488 -9.99 -3.59 -19.02
C LEU A 488 -9.51 -2.14 -18.93
N PHE A 489 -10.29 -1.17 -19.39
CA PHE A 489 -9.96 0.24 -19.22
C PHE A 489 -9.72 0.59 -17.73
N ASN A 490 -10.65 0.20 -16.87
CA ASN A 490 -10.54 0.47 -15.43
C ASN A 490 -9.46 -0.38 -14.74
N ILE A 491 -9.19 -1.61 -15.21
CA ILE A 491 -8.04 -2.43 -14.76
C ILE A 491 -6.71 -1.69 -15.01
N PHE A 492 -6.54 -1.08 -16.19
CA PHE A 492 -5.34 -0.30 -16.48
C PHE A 492 -5.27 1.00 -15.66
N ARG A 493 -6.39 1.66 -15.39
CA ARG A 493 -6.43 2.82 -14.45
C ARG A 493 -6.05 2.38 -13.03
N SER A 494 -6.60 1.25 -12.57
CA SER A 494 -6.30 0.66 -11.27
C SER A 494 -4.82 0.32 -11.13
N HIS A 495 -4.22 -0.33 -12.13
CA HIS A 495 -2.78 -0.59 -12.15
C HIS A 495 -1.95 0.71 -12.24
N GLY A 496 -2.45 1.72 -12.95
CA GLY A 496 -1.88 3.07 -12.96
C GLY A 496 -1.79 3.71 -11.57
N ASN A 497 -2.63 3.26 -10.63
CA ASN A 497 -2.67 3.68 -9.22
C ASN A 497 -2.02 2.67 -8.25
N LEU A 498 -1.18 1.75 -8.75
CA LEU A 498 -0.54 0.71 -7.95
C LEU A 498 0.10 1.23 -6.65
N ARG A 499 0.84 2.34 -6.71
CA ARG A 499 1.51 2.90 -5.52
C ARG A 499 0.53 3.35 -4.44
N GLU A 500 -0.56 4.00 -4.85
CA GLU A 500 -1.59 4.49 -3.92
C GLU A 500 -2.35 3.33 -3.29
N LYS A 501 -2.71 2.29 -4.07
CA LYS A 501 -3.29 1.04 -3.53
C LYS A 501 -2.35 0.35 -2.53
N GLN A 502 -1.05 0.30 -2.84
CA GLN A 502 -0.05 -0.30 -1.96
C GLN A 502 0.14 0.48 -0.65
N ARG A 503 0.03 1.82 -0.70
CA ARG A 503 0.01 2.67 0.51
C ARG A 503 -1.23 2.40 1.36
N ALA A 504 -2.42 2.38 0.74
CA ALA A 504 -3.67 2.04 1.44
C ALA A 504 -3.63 0.65 2.07
N LEU A 505 -3.20 -0.38 1.33
CA LEU A 505 -3.08 -1.75 1.87
C LEU A 505 -2.12 -1.82 3.06
N LYS A 506 -0.99 -1.11 3.00
CA LYS A 506 -0.03 -1.06 4.10
C LYS A 506 -0.69 -0.49 5.36
N GLU A 507 -1.45 0.60 5.22
CA GLU A 507 -2.18 1.23 6.33
C GLU A 507 -3.30 0.33 6.85
N ILE A 508 -4.07 -0.30 5.95
CA ILE A 508 -5.10 -1.28 6.32
C ILE A 508 -4.48 -2.41 7.16
N PHE A 509 -3.35 -2.98 6.75
CA PHE A 509 -2.71 -4.06 7.50
C PHE A 509 -2.25 -3.62 8.90
N PHE A 510 -1.77 -2.38 9.05
CA PHE A 510 -1.47 -1.84 10.38
C PHE A 510 -2.73 -1.64 11.20
N ALA A 511 -3.77 -1.04 10.64
CA ALA A 511 -5.02 -0.78 11.34
C ALA A 511 -5.72 -2.09 11.79
N MET A 512 -5.60 -3.16 11.00
CA MET A 512 -6.13 -4.48 11.34
C MET A 512 -5.55 -5.07 12.63
N GLU A 513 -4.37 -4.63 13.10
CA GLU A 513 -3.78 -5.08 14.37
C GLU A 513 -4.63 -4.65 15.57
N ASP A 514 -5.31 -3.51 15.47
CA ASP A 514 -6.16 -2.97 16.53
C ASP A 514 -7.64 -3.39 16.40
N LEU A 515 -8.03 -4.02 15.29
CA LEU A 515 -9.40 -4.43 15.03
C LEU A 515 -9.67 -5.84 15.58
N SER A 516 -10.79 -6.01 16.28
CA SER A 516 -11.23 -7.31 16.80
C SER A 516 -11.89 -8.17 15.71
N ILE A 517 -11.09 -8.66 14.76
CA ILE A 517 -11.58 -9.42 13.60
C ILE A 517 -12.12 -10.80 14.02
N PRO A 518 -13.38 -11.16 13.66
CA PRO A 518 -13.98 -12.44 14.04
C PRO A 518 -13.21 -13.67 13.55
N GLU A 519 -13.07 -14.70 14.38
CA GLU A 519 -12.38 -15.96 14.01
C GLU A 519 -13.00 -16.68 12.81
N SER A 520 -14.30 -16.49 12.56
CA SER A 520 -15.04 -17.10 11.46
C SER A 520 -14.50 -16.71 10.07
N VAL A 521 -13.89 -15.53 9.93
CA VAL A 521 -13.37 -15.01 8.66
C VAL A 521 -11.86 -15.19 8.49
N HIS A 522 -11.15 -15.66 9.52
CA HIS A 522 -9.69 -15.84 9.51
C HIS A 522 -9.19 -16.66 8.30
N PRO A 523 -9.82 -17.78 7.89
CA PRO A 523 -9.37 -18.54 6.72
C PRO A 523 -9.45 -17.73 5.41
N SER A 524 -10.52 -16.97 5.23
CA SER A 524 -10.75 -16.15 4.03
C SER A 524 -9.75 -15.00 3.95
N ILE A 525 -9.53 -14.28 5.05
CA ILE A 525 -8.54 -13.19 5.13
C ILE A 525 -7.13 -13.72 4.91
N SER A 526 -6.75 -14.80 5.59
CA SER A 526 -5.41 -15.40 5.49
C SER A 526 -5.08 -15.79 4.05
N SER A 527 -6.00 -16.47 3.37
CA SER A 527 -5.81 -16.87 1.96
C SER A 527 -5.61 -15.67 1.03
N ARG A 528 -6.30 -14.55 1.27
CA ARG A 528 -6.16 -13.33 0.45
C ARG A 528 -4.87 -12.58 0.76
N ILE A 529 -4.48 -12.52 2.04
CA ILE A 529 -3.19 -11.96 2.45
C ILE A 529 -2.03 -12.74 1.81
N ASP A 530 -2.10 -14.07 1.80
CA ASP A 530 -1.06 -14.92 1.20
C ASP A 530 -0.87 -14.62 -0.30
N GLN A 531 -1.96 -14.38 -1.04
CA GLN A 531 -1.89 -13.97 -2.45
C GLN A 531 -1.22 -12.59 -2.61
N ILE A 532 -1.54 -11.64 -1.74
CA ILE A 532 -0.90 -10.32 -1.75
C ILE A 532 0.60 -10.45 -1.46
N VAL A 533 1.00 -11.30 -0.51
CA VAL A 533 2.40 -11.57 -0.18
C VAL A 533 3.13 -12.12 -1.40
N GLU A 534 2.56 -13.13 -2.09
CA GLU A 534 3.17 -13.71 -3.30
C GLU A 534 3.41 -12.65 -4.38
N LEU A 535 2.43 -11.76 -4.61
CA LEU A 535 2.51 -10.73 -5.64
C LEU A 535 3.48 -9.59 -5.30
N THR A 536 3.63 -9.27 -4.01
CA THR A 536 4.36 -8.07 -3.56
C THR A 536 5.76 -8.36 -3.05
N GLN A 537 6.09 -9.62 -2.75
CA GLN A 537 7.36 -9.99 -2.11
C GLN A 537 8.60 -9.46 -2.84
N LYS A 538 8.62 -9.50 -4.18
CA LYS A 538 9.75 -9.02 -4.99
C LYS A 538 9.67 -7.53 -5.32
N SER A 539 8.47 -7.00 -5.56
CA SER A 539 8.24 -5.67 -6.13
C SER A 539 8.04 -4.59 -5.07
N TYR A 540 7.41 -4.92 -3.95
CA TYR A 540 7.14 -4.01 -2.84
C TYR A 540 7.24 -4.73 -1.49
N PRO A 541 8.48 -5.07 -1.07
CA PRO A 541 8.69 -6.03 0.00
C PRO A 541 8.20 -5.56 1.38
N SER A 542 8.13 -4.24 1.63
CA SER A 542 7.59 -3.70 2.88
C SER A 542 6.10 -3.98 3.06
N LEU A 543 5.32 -4.07 1.97
CA LEU A 543 3.91 -4.42 2.04
C LEU A 543 3.72 -5.91 2.31
N ALA A 544 4.50 -6.76 1.64
CA ALA A 544 4.54 -8.19 1.95
C ALA A 544 4.86 -8.42 3.43
N ASP A 545 5.81 -7.66 3.98
CA ASP A 545 6.18 -7.72 5.40
C ASP A 545 5.00 -7.32 6.32
N SER A 546 4.33 -6.19 6.03
CA SER A 546 3.13 -5.77 6.76
C SER A 546 1.99 -6.80 6.67
N ALA A 547 1.78 -7.39 5.49
CA ALA A 547 0.75 -8.40 5.26
C ALA A 547 1.03 -9.69 6.06
N ILE A 548 2.27 -10.19 6.02
CA ILE A 548 2.71 -11.36 6.81
C ILE A 548 2.52 -11.08 8.31
N HIS A 549 2.85 -9.88 8.77
CA HIS A 549 2.67 -9.47 10.17
C HIS A 549 1.19 -9.45 10.57
N ALA A 550 0.33 -8.81 9.79
CA ALA A 550 -1.11 -8.78 10.04
C ALA A 550 -1.70 -10.20 10.10
N ARG A 551 -1.31 -11.09 9.18
CA ARG A 551 -1.74 -12.51 9.20
C ARG A 551 -1.34 -13.20 10.50
N TYR A 552 -0.12 -12.95 10.98
CA TYR A 552 0.37 -13.53 12.22
C TYR A 552 -0.42 -13.05 13.43
N GLU A 553 -0.62 -11.73 13.57
CA GLU A 553 -1.34 -11.15 14.70
C GLU A 553 -2.79 -11.64 14.76
N ILE A 554 -3.46 -11.74 13.61
CA ILE A 554 -4.88 -12.16 13.56
C ILE A 554 -5.03 -13.68 13.77
N VAL A 555 -4.17 -14.51 13.17
CA VAL A 555 -4.40 -15.96 13.05
C VAL A 555 -3.43 -16.81 13.86
N ASP A 556 -2.12 -16.50 13.79
CA ASP A 556 -1.08 -17.38 14.33
C ASP A 556 -0.83 -17.15 15.83
N ARG A 557 -1.00 -15.91 16.30
CA ARG A 557 -0.78 -15.52 17.70
C ARG A 557 -1.68 -16.26 18.68
N ALA A 558 -2.98 -16.40 18.38
CA ALA A 558 -3.94 -17.10 19.24
C ALA A 558 -3.53 -18.57 19.50
N LYS A 559 -3.03 -19.26 18.47
CA LYS A 559 -2.52 -20.65 18.59
C LYS A 559 -1.27 -20.72 19.46
N LEU A 560 -0.38 -19.74 19.36
CA LEU A 560 0.85 -19.66 20.14
C LEU A 560 0.58 -19.35 21.61
N GLU A 561 -0.37 -18.46 21.90
CA GLU A 561 -0.77 -18.13 23.28
C GLU A 561 -1.34 -19.34 24.01
N HIS A 562 -2.16 -20.16 23.34
CA HIS A 562 -2.66 -21.41 23.91
C HIS A 562 -1.54 -22.39 24.30
N GLN A 563 -0.54 -22.57 23.43
CA GLN A 563 0.61 -23.44 23.71
C GLN A 563 1.49 -22.91 24.84
N ARG A 564 1.66 -21.59 24.94
CA ARG A 564 2.41 -20.95 26.03
C ARG A 564 1.75 -21.20 27.39
N GLN A 565 0.42 -21.21 27.45
CA GLN A 565 -0.33 -21.51 28.68
C GLN A 565 -0.14 -22.96 29.15
N GLU A 566 -0.18 -23.94 28.25
CA GLU A 566 0.09 -25.36 28.57
C GLU A 566 1.51 -25.56 29.13
N HIS A 567 2.50 -24.88 28.53
CA HIS A 567 3.87 -24.95 29.01
C HIS A 567 4.03 -24.32 30.40
N TYR A 568 3.43 -23.15 30.65
CA TYR A 568 3.42 -22.51 31.96
C TYR A 568 2.84 -23.42 33.06
N ARG A 569 1.78 -24.16 32.75
CA ARG A 569 1.17 -25.14 33.67
C ARG A 569 2.13 -26.27 34.06
N THR A 570 2.91 -26.77 33.12
CA THR A 570 3.92 -27.82 33.35
C THR A 570 5.01 -27.37 34.32
N VAL A 571 5.41 -26.10 34.20
CA VAL A 571 6.44 -25.48 35.02
C VAL A 571 5.99 -25.29 36.45
N GLN A 572 4.75 -24.84 36.65
CA GLN A 572 4.15 -24.73 37.98
C GLN A 572 4.12 -26.07 38.71
N LEU A 573 3.86 -27.17 38.00
CA LEU A 573 3.90 -28.52 38.58
C LEU A 573 5.31 -28.91 39.04
N LEU A 574 6.36 -28.56 38.29
CA LEU A 574 7.76 -28.82 38.67
C LEU A 574 8.16 -28.01 39.91
N VAL A 575 7.80 -26.74 39.98
CA VAL A 575 8.09 -25.87 41.15
C VAL A 575 7.37 -26.37 42.40
N ASN A 576 6.10 -26.77 42.29
CA ASN A 576 5.33 -27.36 43.40
C ASN A 576 5.94 -28.67 43.92
N ARG A 577 6.59 -29.48 43.05
CA ARG A 577 7.29 -30.69 43.48
C ARG A 577 8.59 -30.39 44.22
N VAL A 578 9.33 -29.38 43.78
CA VAL A 578 10.56 -28.91 44.44
C VAL A 578 10.31 -28.36 45.84
N GLN A 579 9.16 -27.70 46.06
CA GLN A 579 8.72 -27.31 47.41
C GLN A 579 8.60 -28.49 48.38
N ASN A 580 8.48 -29.73 47.88
CA ASN A 580 8.32 -30.96 48.67
C ASN A 580 9.64 -31.76 48.87
N ASN A 581 10.81 -31.11 48.86
CA ASN A 581 12.15 -31.65 49.23
C ASN A 581 12.78 -32.67 48.26
N THR A 582 13.17 -32.23 47.07
CA THR A 582 14.13 -32.98 46.22
C THR A 582 15.33 -32.09 45.87
N GLU A 583 16.36 -32.12 46.72
CA GLU A 583 17.61 -31.37 46.51
C GLU A 583 18.52 -31.98 45.41
N LYS A 584 18.21 -33.20 44.94
CA LYS A 584 19.02 -33.96 43.98
C LYS A 584 18.13 -34.82 43.08
N GLY A 585 18.41 -34.85 41.77
CA GLY A 585 17.71 -35.70 40.81
C GLY A 585 17.54 -35.05 39.42
N GLU A 586 16.91 -35.78 38.48
CA GLU A 586 16.64 -35.27 37.12
C GLU A 586 15.73 -34.03 37.12
N GLU A 587 14.76 -33.92 38.03
CA GLU A 587 13.85 -32.76 38.12
C GLU A 587 14.60 -31.46 38.45
N PHE A 588 15.66 -31.53 39.27
CA PHE A 588 16.50 -30.37 39.61
C PHE A 588 17.30 -29.86 38.40
N SER A 589 17.86 -30.78 37.60
CA SER A 589 18.52 -30.42 36.34
C SER A 589 17.54 -29.77 35.36
N LYS A 590 16.32 -30.31 35.24
CA LYS A 590 15.28 -29.75 34.35
C LYS A 590 14.94 -28.29 34.68
N ILE A 591 14.96 -27.90 35.95
CA ILE A 591 14.70 -26.50 36.37
C ILE A 591 15.88 -25.58 36.05
N ILE A 592 17.11 -26.05 36.26
CA ILE A 592 18.32 -25.32 35.83
C ILE A 592 18.32 -25.14 34.31
N ASP A 593 17.84 -26.15 33.57
CA ASP A 593 17.83 -26.17 32.10
C ASP A 593 16.61 -25.46 31.48
N ALA A 594 15.53 -25.23 32.26
CA ALA A 594 14.27 -24.60 31.84
C ALA A 594 14.44 -23.22 31.19
N GLY A 595 13.37 -22.64 30.62
CA GLY A 595 13.43 -21.30 30.03
C GLY A 595 13.35 -20.13 31.02
N PRO A 596 13.58 -18.89 30.56
CA PRO A 596 13.59 -17.69 31.40
C PRO A 596 12.32 -17.51 32.26
N TYR A 597 11.19 -18.03 31.78
CA TYR A 597 9.90 -18.02 32.49
C TYR A 597 9.97 -18.63 33.90
N ILE A 598 10.91 -19.55 34.17
CA ILE A 598 11.05 -20.18 35.49
C ILE A 598 11.37 -19.14 36.58
N LEU A 599 12.05 -18.05 36.22
CA LEU A 599 12.38 -16.97 37.15
C LEU A 599 11.12 -16.28 37.70
N LYS A 600 10.01 -16.27 36.93
CA LYS A 600 8.73 -15.69 37.36
C LYS A 600 8.13 -16.44 38.55
N GLU A 601 8.45 -17.72 38.69
CA GLU A 601 8.03 -18.57 39.81
C GLU A 601 9.08 -18.60 40.93
N LEU A 602 10.37 -18.61 40.59
CA LEU A 602 11.46 -18.68 41.58
C LEU A 602 11.68 -17.38 42.34
N ILE A 603 11.47 -16.20 41.73
CA ILE A 603 11.67 -14.90 42.37
C ILE A 603 10.71 -14.71 43.57
N PRO A 604 9.37 -14.88 43.41
CA PRO A 604 8.46 -14.81 44.55
C PRO A 604 8.74 -15.88 45.61
N LEU A 605 9.14 -17.09 45.19
CA LEU A 605 9.47 -18.17 46.10
C LEU A 605 10.72 -17.87 46.94
N ALA A 606 11.74 -17.25 46.34
CA ALA A 606 12.95 -16.82 47.03
C ALA A 606 12.66 -15.77 48.12
N LEU A 607 11.58 -14.99 47.98
CA LEU A 607 11.15 -13.99 48.95
C LEU A 607 10.21 -14.52 50.05
N SER A 608 9.82 -15.80 50.01
CA SER A 608 8.82 -16.38 50.92
C SER A 608 9.26 -16.58 52.39
N GLY A 609 10.18 -15.76 52.90
CA GLY A 609 10.72 -15.82 54.27
C GLY A 609 11.78 -16.92 54.47
N SER A 610 12.17 -17.19 55.72
CA SER A 610 13.22 -18.15 56.10
C SER A 610 12.76 -19.61 56.05
N SER A 611 12.19 -20.03 54.91
CA SER A 611 11.82 -21.41 54.62
C SER A 611 12.92 -22.09 53.78
N HIS A 612 13.05 -23.42 53.91
CA HIS A 612 13.96 -24.21 53.06
C HIS A 612 13.69 -23.98 51.56
N SER A 613 12.43 -23.70 51.18
CA SER A 613 12.02 -23.41 49.81
C SER A 613 12.57 -22.08 49.28
N SER A 614 12.71 -21.05 50.12
CA SER A 614 13.33 -19.76 49.75
C SER A 614 14.83 -19.95 49.46
N GLU A 615 15.54 -20.66 50.32
CA GLU A 615 16.96 -20.96 50.14
C GLU A 615 17.20 -21.78 48.86
N LEU A 616 16.33 -22.77 48.62
CA LEU A 616 16.39 -23.62 47.42
C LEU A 616 16.09 -22.82 46.15
N ALA A 617 15.12 -21.91 46.17
CA ALA A 617 14.80 -21.04 45.03
C ALA A 617 15.97 -20.09 44.70
N LEU A 618 16.56 -19.47 45.72
CA LEU A 618 17.72 -18.59 45.53
C LEU A 618 18.94 -19.37 45.01
N ARG A 619 19.19 -20.57 45.53
CA ARG A 619 20.21 -21.49 45.02
C ARG A 619 19.97 -21.85 43.56
N LEU A 620 18.74 -22.20 43.18
CA LEU A 620 18.37 -22.53 41.80
C LEU A 620 18.61 -21.36 40.84
N ILE A 621 18.26 -20.14 41.24
CA ILE A 621 18.54 -18.92 40.46
C ILE A 621 20.06 -18.76 40.25
N ALA A 622 20.85 -18.91 41.31
CA ALA A 622 22.30 -18.72 41.26
C ALA A 622 23.02 -19.79 40.41
N LEU A 623 22.65 -21.07 40.58
CA LEU A 623 23.20 -22.18 39.80
C LEU A 623 22.78 -22.08 38.33
N ARG A 624 21.52 -21.71 38.07
CA ARG A 624 21.04 -21.45 36.71
C ARG A 624 21.87 -20.38 36.04
N SER A 625 22.12 -19.26 36.72
CA SER A 625 22.89 -18.15 36.17
C SER A 625 24.38 -18.44 35.99
N ASN A 626 24.90 -19.58 36.47
CA ASN A 626 26.28 -20.02 36.25
C ASN A 626 26.39 -21.36 35.53
N ARG A 627 25.30 -21.84 34.89
CA ARG A 627 25.26 -23.17 34.25
C ARG A 627 26.23 -23.32 33.07
N ASP A 628 26.69 -22.21 32.51
CA ASP A 628 27.68 -22.12 31.44
C ASP A 628 29.11 -22.33 31.94
N ARG A 629 29.32 -22.27 33.27
CA ARG A 629 30.62 -22.39 33.93
C ARG A 629 30.74 -23.66 34.77
N HIS A 630 31.96 -24.05 35.11
CA HIS A 630 32.17 -25.14 36.05
C HIS A 630 32.06 -24.62 37.48
N VAL A 631 31.00 -24.97 38.20
CA VAL A 631 30.83 -24.57 39.61
C VAL A 631 31.79 -25.36 40.50
N VAL A 632 32.70 -24.66 41.17
CA VAL A 632 33.75 -25.22 42.04
C VAL A 632 33.35 -25.14 43.52
N GLY A 633 32.48 -24.20 43.87
CA GLY A 633 31.92 -24.09 45.21
C GLY A 633 30.68 -23.21 45.27
N GLU A 634 29.81 -23.50 46.23
CA GLU A 634 28.57 -22.77 46.50
C GLU A 634 28.45 -22.52 48.00
N GLU A 635 27.95 -21.36 48.40
CA GLU A 635 27.76 -21.01 49.81
C GLU A 635 26.55 -20.08 49.97
N LEU A 636 25.67 -20.39 50.94
CA LEU A 636 24.62 -19.48 51.36
C LEU A 636 25.15 -18.59 52.48
N ILE A 637 25.06 -17.28 52.28
CA ILE A 637 25.48 -16.26 53.21
C ILE A 637 24.22 -15.55 53.72
N ARG A 638 24.09 -15.48 55.05
CA ARG A 638 22.98 -14.78 55.71
C ARG A 638 23.50 -13.48 56.30
N LEU A 639 23.01 -12.36 55.80
CA LEU A 639 23.36 -11.02 56.24
C LEU A 639 22.10 -10.35 56.79
N GLN A 640 22.00 -10.24 58.11
CA GLN A 640 20.78 -9.79 58.79
C GLN A 640 19.57 -10.65 58.36
N GLU A 641 18.65 -10.08 57.57
CA GLU A 641 17.47 -10.72 57.00
C GLU A 641 17.60 -10.98 55.47
N LEU A 642 18.74 -10.66 54.85
CA LEU A 642 19.03 -10.90 53.44
C LEU A 642 19.76 -12.23 53.24
N ASN A 643 19.25 -13.03 52.29
CA ASN A 643 19.92 -14.23 51.81
C ASN A 643 20.72 -13.88 50.55
N ILE A 644 22.02 -14.18 50.57
CA ILE A 644 22.92 -14.05 49.42
C ILE A 644 23.51 -15.42 49.11
N TYR A 645 23.46 -15.82 47.85
CA TYR A 645 24.06 -17.05 47.39
C TYR A 645 25.32 -16.75 46.60
N ALA A 646 26.46 -17.25 47.08
CA ALA A 646 27.75 -17.10 46.44
C ALA A 646 28.07 -18.34 45.61
N VAL A 647 28.45 -18.15 44.36
CA VAL A 647 28.88 -19.21 43.45
C VAL A 647 30.29 -18.90 42.97
N ARG A 648 31.22 -19.81 43.27
CA ARG A 648 32.57 -19.81 42.71
C ARG A 648 32.59 -20.74 41.51
N SER A 649 33.00 -20.20 40.37
CA SER A 649 32.98 -20.90 39.10
C SER A 649 34.29 -20.71 38.35
N GLU A 650 34.68 -21.71 37.58
CA GLU A 650 35.87 -21.68 36.71
C GLU A 650 35.45 -21.75 35.25
N GLU A 651 36.05 -20.89 34.42
CA GLU A 651 35.86 -20.87 32.98
C GLU A 651 37.19 -20.53 32.29
N GLY A 652 37.66 -21.41 31.41
CA GLY A 652 38.90 -21.17 30.65
C GLY A 652 40.16 -20.97 31.50
N GLY A 653 40.20 -21.53 32.72
CA GLY A 653 41.29 -21.37 33.68
C GLY A 653 41.26 -20.07 34.50
N ARG A 654 40.17 -19.30 34.43
CA ARG A 654 39.90 -18.15 35.31
C ARG A 654 38.81 -18.50 36.30
N GLU A 655 39.09 -18.30 37.58
CA GLU A 655 38.07 -18.35 38.63
C GLU A 655 37.32 -17.01 38.70
N SER A 656 36.00 -17.10 38.90
CA SER A 656 35.10 -15.96 39.05
C SER A 656 34.15 -16.22 40.21
N THR A 657 33.96 -15.22 41.06
CA THR A 657 32.97 -15.26 42.14
C THR A 657 31.77 -14.40 41.77
N SER A 658 30.59 -15.02 41.71
CA SER A 658 29.32 -14.35 41.41
C SER A 658 28.37 -14.45 42.61
N LEU A 659 27.75 -13.33 42.98
CA LEU A 659 26.82 -13.25 44.10
C LEU A 659 25.39 -13.05 43.59
N PHE A 660 24.43 -13.68 44.25
CA PHE A 660 23.02 -13.64 43.87
C PHE A 660 22.15 -13.31 45.07
N THR A 661 21.25 -12.35 44.90
CA THR A 661 20.25 -12.04 45.91
C THR A 661 18.93 -11.63 45.26
N VAL A 662 17.84 -11.86 45.99
CA VAL A 662 16.49 -11.45 45.63
C VAL A 662 15.95 -10.64 46.78
N LEU A 663 15.42 -9.44 46.51
CA LEU A 663 14.89 -8.53 47.53
C LEU A 663 13.66 -7.77 47.04
N PRO A 664 12.75 -7.36 47.93
CA PRO A 664 11.67 -6.44 47.57
C PRO A 664 12.22 -5.02 47.38
N GLU A 665 11.57 -4.21 46.54
CA GLU A 665 11.98 -2.84 46.24
C GLU A 665 12.15 -1.96 47.50
N SER A 666 11.34 -2.17 48.53
CA SER A 666 11.44 -1.45 49.81
C SER A 666 12.75 -1.67 50.58
N ARG A 667 13.50 -2.73 50.27
CA ARG A 667 14.74 -3.13 50.95
C ARG A 667 15.99 -2.89 50.11
N VAL A 668 15.88 -2.18 48.99
CA VAL A 668 17.04 -1.83 48.15
C VAL A 668 18.10 -1.08 48.95
N ASP A 669 17.71 -0.20 49.87
CA ASP A 669 18.66 0.55 50.70
C ASP A 669 19.47 -0.35 51.67
N GLU A 670 19.01 -1.56 51.98
CA GLU A 670 19.79 -2.49 52.82
C GLU A 670 20.98 -3.09 52.06
N THR A 671 21.03 -2.91 50.74
CA THR A 671 22.19 -3.24 49.91
C THR A 671 23.31 -2.18 49.96
N LEU A 672 23.07 -1.02 50.60
CA LEU A 672 24.02 0.09 50.73
C LEU A 672 25.33 -0.30 51.44
N ASP A 673 25.38 -1.43 52.15
CA ASP A 673 26.55 -1.89 52.92
C ASP A 673 27.38 -2.99 52.21
N PHE A 674 27.16 -3.23 50.91
CA PHE A 674 27.92 -4.25 50.15
C PHE A 674 29.44 -4.01 50.17
N THR A 675 29.91 -2.76 50.26
CA THR A 675 31.34 -2.42 50.32
C THR A 675 31.97 -2.79 51.66
N SER A 676 31.27 -2.53 52.77
CA SER A 676 31.65 -2.99 54.11
C SER A 676 31.72 -4.52 54.16
N TRP A 677 30.76 -5.19 53.51
CA TRP A 677 30.78 -6.65 53.39
C TRP A 677 31.90 -7.19 52.47
N MET A 678 32.16 -6.56 51.31
CA MET A 678 33.28 -6.96 50.44
C MET A 678 34.61 -6.91 51.20
N ALA A 679 34.79 -5.90 52.08
CA ALA A 679 35.96 -5.75 52.92
C ALA A 679 36.08 -6.81 54.04
N GLU A 680 34.96 -7.36 54.52
CA GLU A 680 34.91 -8.43 55.54
C GLU A 680 34.81 -9.85 54.96
N SER A 681 34.54 -9.97 53.65
CA SER A 681 34.31 -11.25 52.98
C SER A 681 35.60 -12.09 52.90
N LYS A 682 35.48 -13.42 53.00
CA LYS A 682 36.60 -14.35 52.81
C LYS A 682 36.96 -14.59 51.33
N PHE A 683 36.38 -13.82 50.41
CA PHE A 683 36.59 -13.99 48.98
C PHE A 683 37.72 -13.05 48.53
N ASP A 684 38.75 -13.60 47.90
CA ASP A 684 39.91 -12.83 47.43
C ASP A 684 39.52 -11.77 46.38
N LYS A 685 38.47 -12.03 45.60
CA LYS A 685 37.90 -11.12 44.60
C LYS A 685 36.46 -11.49 44.26
N ILE A 686 35.60 -10.49 44.09
CA ILE A 686 34.24 -10.61 43.56
C ILE A 686 34.20 -9.96 42.19
N ASP A 687 33.70 -10.69 41.19
CA ASP A 687 33.68 -10.23 39.81
C ASP A 687 32.29 -9.77 39.35
N GLU A 688 31.23 -10.31 39.96
CA GLU A 688 29.85 -10.11 39.51
C GLU A 688 28.85 -10.15 40.68
N ILE A 689 27.95 -9.16 40.70
CA ILE A 689 26.81 -9.09 41.63
C ILE A 689 25.53 -9.11 40.81
N ASN A 690 24.64 -10.04 41.11
CA ASN A 690 23.36 -10.22 40.43
C ASN A 690 22.23 -10.02 41.43
N LEU A 691 21.47 -8.96 41.21
CA LEU A 691 20.46 -8.49 42.13
C LEU A 691 19.10 -8.51 41.43
N LEU A 692 18.16 -9.27 41.99
CA LEU A 692 16.80 -9.36 41.48
C LEU A 692 15.85 -8.63 42.43
N ILE A 693 15.13 -7.65 41.92
CA ILE A 693 14.20 -6.82 42.68
C ILE A 693 12.77 -7.21 42.33
N LEU A 694 11.96 -7.55 43.33
CA LEU A 694 10.51 -7.60 43.19
C LEU A 694 9.95 -6.22 43.45
N ALA A 695 9.31 -5.62 42.44
CA ALA A 695 8.85 -4.24 42.49
C ALA A 695 7.33 -4.15 42.29
N GLU A 696 6.66 -3.24 43.02
CA GLU A 696 5.20 -3.09 43.01
C GLU A 696 4.71 -2.08 41.97
N ASN A 697 5.51 -1.05 41.68
CA ASN A 697 5.20 0.00 40.70
C ASN A 697 5.94 -0.21 39.37
N GLU A 698 5.84 0.71 38.39
CA GLU A 698 6.52 0.60 37.08
C GLU A 698 7.74 1.53 36.92
N SER A 699 7.80 2.61 37.69
CA SER A 699 8.91 3.57 37.65
C SER A 699 9.93 3.28 38.75
N HIS A 700 11.14 2.89 38.35
CA HIS A 700 12.20 2.41 39.26
C HIS A 700 13.51 3.19 39.13
N GLU A 701 13.52 4.32 38.41
CA GLU A 701 14.74 5.13 38.19
C GLU A 701 15.38 5.59 39.52
N ASP A 702 14.56 5.99 40.50
CA ASP A 702 15.04 6.38 41.83
C ASP A 702 15.75 5.23 42.55
N SER A 703 15.26 3.99 42.41
CA SER A 703 15.84 2.79 43.03
C SER A 703 17.19 2.43 42.38
N PHE A 704 17.34 2.61 41.07
CA PHE A 704 18.62 2.46 40.36
C PHE A 704 19.63 3.51 40.81
N GLU A 705 19.25 4.80 40.80
CA GLU A 705 20.13 5.90 41.18
C GLU A 705 20.67 5.75 42.61
N ARG A 706 19.86 5.26 43.55
CA ARG A 706 20.31 4.98 44.93
C ARG A 706 21.34 3.86 44.98
N LEU A 707 21.12 2.77 44.24
CA LEU A 707 22.02 1.62 44.22
C LEU A 707 23.37 1.95 43.58
N LEU A 708 23.39 2.79 42.54
CA LEU A 708 24.58 3.25 41.84
C LEU A 708 25.39 4.32 42.59
N ARG A 709 24.91 4.85 43.73
CA ARG A 709 25.72 5.75 44.59
C ARG A 709 26.80 5.02 45.38
N ASN A 710 26.72 3.69 45.45
CA ASN A 710 27.66 2.90 46.23
C ASN A 710 29.02 2.79 45.53
N PRO A 711 30.14 2.90 46.28
CA PRO A 711 31.46 2.64 45.72
C PRO A 711 31.58 1.17 45.28
N GLY A 712 32.34 0.91 44.22
CA GLY A 712 32.68 -0.43 43.76
C GLY A 712 34.20 -0.62 43.72
N THR A 713 34.63 -1.78 43.24
CA THR A 713 36.02 -2.05 42.89
C THR A 713 36.17 -2.06 41.38
N GLU A 714 37.30 -1.58 40.86
CA GLU A 714 37.53 -1.52 39.42
C GLU A 714 37.36 -2.90 38.77
N GLY A 715 36.50 -2.98 37.75
CA GLY A 715 36.17 -4.21 37.04
C GLY A 715 35.02 -5.03 37.65
N LEU A 716 34.40 -4.57 38.74
CA LEU A 716 33.19 -5.17 39.29
C LEU A 716 32.00 -4.97 38.34
N ARG A 717 31.23 -6.05 38.12
CA ARG A 717 30.01 -6.02 37.30
C ARG A 717 28.78 -6.16 38.17
N LEU A 718 27.76 -5.36 37.88
CA LEU A 718 26.48 -5.38 38.55
C LEU A 718 25.38 -5.62 37.53
N SER A 719 24.60 -6.67 37.72
CA SER A 719 23.38 -6.91 36.96
C SER A 719 22.18 -6.76 37.87
N VAL A 720 21.25 -5.88 37.50
CA VAL A 720 20.01 -5.65 38.22
C VAL A 720 18.85 -6.11 37.34
N GLY A 721 18.09 -7.10 37.80
CA GLY A 721 16.86 -7.55 37.18
C GLY A 721 15.65 -7.10 37.98
N ILE A 722 14.66 -6.46 37.35
CA ILE A 722 13.43 -6.02 37.99
C ILE A 722 12.28 -6.89 37.51
N TYR A 723 11.52 -7.42 38.46
CA TYR A 723 10.28 -8.15 38.23
C TYR A 723 9.10 -7.32 38.75
N GLY A 724 8.37 -6.69 37.83
CA GLY A 724 7.28 -5.75 38.13
C GLY A 724 5.88 -6.34 38.10
N SER A 725 4.86 -5.50 38.35
CA SER A 725 3.44 -5.86 38.45
C SER A 725 2.84 -6.55 37.21
N ILE A 726 3.31 -6.21 36.00
CA ILE A 726 2.91 -6.88 34.73
C ILE A 726 3.62 -8.24 34.52
N ARG A 727 4.36 -8.75 35.52
CA ARG A 727 5.13 -10.01 35.46
C ARG A 727 6.16 -10.05 34.32
N ARG A 728 6.71 -8.90 33.95
CA ARG A 728 7.81 -8.77 32.98
C ARG A 728 9.12 -8.60 33.72
N LEU A 729 10.15 -9.32 33.28
CA LEU A 729 11.49 -9.28 33.84
C LEU A 729 12.38 -8.40 32.95
N ALA A 730 12.95 -7.34 33.50
CA ALA A 730 13.82 -6.42 32.76
C ALA A 730 15.21 -6.35 33.42
N PHE A 731 16.27 -6.43 32.62
CA PHE A 731 17.65 -6.40 33.13
C PHE A 731 18.40 -5.14 32.70
N ARG A 732 19.24 -4.61 33.60
CA ARG A 732 20.27 -3.61 33.30
C ARG A 732 21.60 -4.07 33.87
N GLY A 733 22.66 -3.92 33.08
CA GLY A 733 24.03 -4.24 33.49
C GLY A 733 24.87 -2.98 33.65
N TYR A 734 25.75 -2.95 34.63
CA TYR A 734 26.66 -1.86 34.92
C TYR A 734 28.07 -2.40 35.17
N ASN A 735 29.06 -1.62 34.77
CA ASN A 735 30.47 -1.89 35.07
C ASN A 735 31.00 -0.76 35.95
N PHE A 736 31.82 -1.10 36.94
CA PHE A 736 32.48 -0.10 37.79
C PHE A 736 33.89 0.20 37.31
N THR A 737 34.16 1.48 37.05
CA THR A 737 35.50 2.03 36.78
C THR A 737 35.91 2.94 37.95
N ASP A 738 35.68 4.24 37.83
CA ASP A 738 35.71 5.26 38.89
C ASP A 738 34.29 5.59 39.39
N ARG A 739 33.28 5.31 38.57
CA ARG A 739 31.85 5.37 38.84
C ARG A 739 31.16 4.18 38.16
N TRP A 740 29.89 3.97 38.46
CA TRP A 740 29.09 3.00 37.70
C TRP A 740 28.73 3.56 36.33
N GLU A 741 29.05 2.80 35.29
CA GLU A 741 28.64 3.10 33.91
C GLU A 741 27.76 1.98 33.37
N GLU A 742 26.63 2.34 32.77
CA GLU A 742 25.71 1.35 32.21
C GLU A 742 26.33 0.66 30.97
N ASN A 743 26.28 -0.67 30.96
CA ASN A 743 26.59 -1.46 29.79
C ASN A 743 25.34 -1.60 28.91
N SER A 744 25.20 -0.73 27.91
CA SER A 744 24.07 -0.73 26.98
C SER A 744 23.85 -2.07 26.26
N LEU A 745 24.92 -2.85 26.03
CA LEU A 745 24.83 -4.19 25.39
C LEU A 745 24.17 -5.24 26.30
N ALA A 746 24.25 -5.06 27.62
CA ALA A 746 23.62 -5.96 28.58
C ALA A 746 22.15 -5.62 28.85
N ARG A 747 21.65 -4.49 28.33
CA ARG A 747 20.28 -4.03 28.56
C ARG A 747 19.28 -5.03 27.99
N GLY A 748 18.37 -5.50 28.84
CA GLY A 748 17.36 -6.50 28.52
C GLY A 748 17.84 -7.95 28.59
N PHE A 749 19.13 -8.22 28.70
CA PHE A 749 19.64 -9.59 28.80
C PHE A 749 19.95 -9.95 30.25
N SER A 750 19.49 -11.14 30.69
CA SER A 750 20.03 -11.71 31.93
C SER A 750 21.54 -11.99 31.77
N PRO A 751 22.32 -12.03 32.87
CA PRO A 751 23.75 -12.34 32.83
C PRO A 751 24.08 -13.61 32.04
N LEU A 752 23.27 -14.65 32.23
CA LEU A 752 23.40 -15.91 31.52
C LEU A 752 23.13 -15.73 30.02
N GLN A 753 22.01 -15.09 29.64
CA GLN A 753 21.67 -14.85 28.23
C GLN A 753 22.74 -14.01 27.52
N TYR A 754 23.26 -12.97 28.18
CA TYR A 754 24.33 -12.11 27.64
C TYR A 754 25.56 -12.93 27.23
N ARG A 755 25.90 -13.98 28.00
CA ARG A 755 27.02 -14.89 27.73
C ARG A 755 26.67 -16.00 26.73
N GLU A 756 25.58 -16.74 26.96
CA GLU A 756 25.15 -17.86 26.09
C GLU A 756 24.88 -17.41 24.64
N LEU A 757 24.27 -16.24 24.47
CA LEU A 757 24.00 -15.63 23.16
C LEU A 757 25.19 -14.84 22.61
N ARG A 758 26.24 -14.66 23.41
CA ARG A 758 27.48 -13.96 23.07
C ARG A 758 27.26 -12.53 22.61
N VAL A 759 26.38 -11.81 23.31
CA VAL A 759 26.00 -10.43 22.97
C VAL A 759 27.21 -9.48 23.08
N TYR A 760 28.16 -9.77 23.97
CA TYR A 760 29.43 -9.05 24.12
C TYR A 760 30.24 -8.92 22.82
N ARG A 761 30.01 -9.79 21.82
CA ARG A 761 30.67 -9.70 20.51
C ARG A 761 30.27 -8.45 19.75
N LEU A 762 29.16 -7.80 20.09
CA LEU A 762 28.71 -6.54 19.48
C LEU A 762 29.39 -5.29 20.08
N LYS A 763 30.48 -5.42 20.85
CA LYS A 763 31.17 -4.28 21.48
C LYS A 763 31.60 -3.14 20.55
N ASN A 764 31.83 -3.45 19.26
CA ASN A 764 32.21 -2.48 18.22
C ASN A 764 30.99 -1.76 17.60
N PHE A 765 29.78 -2.03 18.10
CA PHE A 765 28.53 -1.42 17.65
C PHE A 765 27.86 -0.64 18.79
N ASP A 766 27.19 0.43 18.42
CA ASP A 766 26.20 1.10 19.26
C ASP A 766 24.85 0.42 19.02
N VAL A 767 24.25 -0.12 20.09
CA VAL A 767 23.04 -0.93 20.00
C VAL A 767 21.85 -0.25 20.64
N GLN A 768 20.69 -0.44 20.02
CA GLN A 768 19.40 -0.03 20.54
C GLN A 768 18.42 -1.21 20.48
N THR A 769 17.74 -1.49 21.59
CA THR A 769 16.67 -2.48 21.61
C THR A 769 15.42 -1.88 20.95
N ILE A 770 14.99 -2.47 19.83
CA ILE A 770 13.82 -2.02 19.05
C ILE A 770 12.60 -2.91 19.22
N TYR A 771 12.81 -4.17 19.64
CA TYR A 771 11.74 -5.08 20.02
C TYR A 771 12.24 -5.98 21.16
N HIS A 772 11.39 -6.24 22.14
CA HIS A 772 11.71 -7.10 23.27
C HIS A 772 10.44 -7.74 23.81
N ASN A 773 10.45 -9.05 23.91
CA ASN A 773 9.47 -9.82 24.67
C ASN A 773 10.18 -10.92 25.50
N ASP A 774 9.43 -11.84 26.11
CA ASP A 774 9.98 -12.90 26.97
C ASP A 774 10.92 -13.88 26.24
N SER A 775 10.88 -13.92 24.90
CA SER A 775 11.44 -14.95 24.03
C SER A 775 12.50 -14.44 23.06
N VAL A 776 12.29 -13.24 22.52
CA VAL A 776 13.06 -12.62 21.45
C VAL A 776 13.42 -11.19 21.83
N ILE A 777 14.69 -10.84 21.63
CA ILE A 777 15.21 -9.49 21.76
C ILE A 777 15.81 -9.09 20.41
N LEU A 778 15.27 -8.03 19.81
CA LEU A 778 15.78 -7.47 18.57
C LEU A 778 16.57 -6.21 18.85
N LEU A 779 17.83 -6.21 18.45
CA LEU A 779 18.72 -5.07 18.50
C LEU A 779 18.93 -4.50 17.11
N GLU A 780 18.83 -3.19 17.01
CA GLU A 780 19.44 -2.42 15.94
C GLU A 780 20.87 -2.08 16.35
N ALA A 781 21.84 -2.35 15.50
CA ALA A 781 23.25 -2.16 15.79
C ALA A 781 23.89 -1.32 14.68
N THR A 782 24.45 -0.17 15.06
CA THR A 782 25.18 0.73 14.17
C THR A 782 26.68 0.62 14.48
N SER A 783 27.52 0.40 13.47
CA SER A 783 28.97 0.33 13.69
C SER A 783 29.52 1.67 14.20
N LYS A 784 30.40 1.60 15.20
CA LYS A 784 31.14 2.76 15.74
C LYS A 784 32.15 3.34 14.73
N GLU A 785 32.64 2.54 13.80
CA GLU A 785 33.62 2.95 12.79
C GLU A 785 32.97 3.38 11.47
N ASN A 786 31.83 2.77 11.11
CA ASN A 786 31.12 3.04 9.86
C ASN A 786 29.62 3.23 10.13
N PRO A 787 29.14 4.49 10.27
CA PRO A 787 27.73 4.76 10.54
C PRO A 787 26.73 4.30 9.46
N LYS A 788 27.21 3.91 8.27
CA LYS A 788 26.37 3.34 7.20
C LYS A 788 26.13 1.84 7.38
N ASP A 789 26.88 1.20 8.27
CA ASP A 789 26.74 -0.21 8.63
C ASP A 789 25.73 -0.33 9.78
N ILE A 790 24.46 -0.43 9.39
CA ILE A 790 23.31 -0.62 10.29
C ILE A 790 22.78 -2.04 10.04
N ARG A 791 22.67 -2.84 11.11
CA ARG A 791 22.24 -4.23 11.06
C ARG A 791 21.22 -4.54 12.14
N LEU A 792 20.36 -5.51 11.85
CA LEU A 792 19.42 -6.09 12.80
C LEU A 792 19.96 -7.42 13.36
N PHE A 793 19.94 -7.56 14.68
CA PHE A 793 20.31 -8.78 15.40
C PHE A 793 19.14 -9.26 16.26
N ALA A 794 18.52 -10.35 15.87
CA ALA A 794 17.50 -11.01 16.69
C ALA A 794 18.15 -12.08 17.56
N PHE A 795 17.97 -12.00 18.86
CA PHE A 795 18.46 -12.94 19.84
C PHE A 795 17.30 -13.71 20.46
N ALA A 796 17.39 -15.03 20.50
CA ALA A 796 16.37 -15.89 21.11
C ALA A 796 17.02 -17.06 21.85
N ASP A 797 16.36 -17.53 22.90
CA ASP A 797 16.84 -18.64 23.73
C ASP A 797 15.78 -19.73 23.83
N VAL A 798 16.09 -20.90 23.29
CA VAL A 798 15.19 -22.05 23.25
C VAL A 798 15.63 -23.03 24.34
N SER A 799 14.73 -23.27 25.29
CA SER A 799 15.01 -24.15 26.43
C SER A 799 14.49 -25.56 26.26
N GLU A 800 13.47 -25.77 25.41
CA GLU A 800 12.95 -27.09 25.09
C GLU A 800 12.84 -27.27 23.59
N THR A 801 13.63 -28.19 23.04
CA THR A 801 13.47 -28.68 21.66
C THR A 801 13.40 -30.20 21.65
N GLU A 802 12.21 -30.76 21.80
CA GLU A 802 11.99 -32.16 21.47
C GLU A 802 11.77 -32.29 19.95
N PRO A 803 12.56 -33.12 19.24
CA PRO A 803 12.33 -33.37 17.83
C PRO A 803 11.02 -34.16 17.66
N GLU A 804 10.08 -33.60 16.92
CA GLU A 804 8.95 -34.37 16.42
C GLU A 804 9.45 -35.28 15.29
N THR A 805 9.24 -36.59 15.42
CA THR A 805 9.50 -37.56 14.36
C THR A 805 8.22 -37.97 13.64
N ASP A 806 8.35 -38.40 12.38
CA ASP A 806 7.24 -39.01 11.66
C ASP A 806 7.01 -40.47 12.08
N SER A 807 6.02 -41.13 11.48
CA SER A 807 5.71 -42.55 11.73
C SER A 807 6.85 -43.52 11.38
N SER A 808 7.90 -43.05 10.69
CA SER A 808 9.11 -43.80 10.34
C SER A 808 10.32 -43.45 11.20
N ASP A 809 10.12 -42.72 12.31
CA ASP A 809 11.15 -42.23 13.22
C ASP A 809 12.15 -41.24 12.56
N SER A 810 11.72 -40.59 11.47
CA SER A 810 12.50 -39.58 10.76
C SER A 810 12.20 -38.18 11.29
N PHE A 811 13.23 -37.33 11.42
CA PHE A 811 13.08 -35.99 11.98
C PHE A 811 12.16 -35.10 11.12
N ARG A 812 11.07 -34.60 11.72
CA ARG A 812 10.08 -33.75 11.04
C ARG A 812 10.30 -32.27 11.33
N ARG A 813 10.36 -31.86 12.60
CA ARG A 813 10.49 -30.45 13.01
C ARG A 813 10.85 -30.26 14.49
N LEU A 814 11.22 -29.03 14.87
CA LEU A 814 11.40 -28.60 16.26
C LEU A 814 10.43 -27.46 16.56
N LEU A 815 9.21 -27.78 17.01
CA LEU A 815 8.11 -26.81 17.11
C LEU A 815 8.48 -25.52 17.87
N MET A 816 9.04 -25.64 19.08
CA MET A 816 9.43 -24.46 19.88
C MET A 816 10.53 -23.62 19.20
N PHE A 817 11.44 -24.28 18.47
CA PHE A 817 12.46 -23.58 17.69
C PHE A 817 11.83 -22.85 16.50
N GLU A 818 10.91 -23.49 15.77
CA GLU A 818 10.18 -22.85 14.65
C GLU A 818 9.43 -21.62 15.14
N ASN A 819 8.73 -21.71 16.28
CA ASN A 819 7.98 -20.61 16.87
C ASN A 819 8.88 -19.43 17.20
N LEU A 820 9.99 -19.66 17.92
CA LEU A 820 10.94 -18.61 18.29
C LEU A 820 11.64 -18.00 17.08
N TYR A 821 11.95 -18.83 16.09
CA TYR A 821 12.51 -18.37 14.83
C TYR A 821 11.50 -17.50 14.07
N MET A 822 10.23 -17.89 14.01
CA MET A 822 9.17 -17.09 13.38
C MET A 822 8.95 -15.77 14.10
N GLU A 823 8.94 -15.77 15.43
CA GLU A 823 8.84 -14.56 16.25
C GLU A 823 10.02 -13.59 15.98
N ALA A 824 11.25 -14.12 15.86
CA ALA A 824 12.41 -13.35 15.45
C ALA A 824 12.28 -12.79 14.02
N VAL A 825 11.84 -13.61 13.07
CA VAL A 825 11.60 -13.20 11.67
C VAL A 825 10.56 -12.07 11.62
N LEU A 826 9.47 -12.18 12.37
CA LEU A 826 8.39 -11.20 12.40
C LEU A 826 8.83 -9.88 13.05
N ALA A 827 9.53 -9.95 14.18
CA ALA A 827 10.11 -8.77 14.82
C ALA A 827 11.06 -8.04 13.86
N MET A 828 11.90 -8.78 13.12
CA MET A 828 12.79 -8.21 12.11
C MET A 828 12.02 -7.62 10.93
N ARG A 829 10.94 -8.25 10.45
CA ARG A 829 10.09 -7.72 9.38
C ARG A 829 9.40 -6.42 9.80
N SER A 830 8.84 -6.39 11.00
CA SER A 830 8.23 -5.18 11.58
C SER A 830 9.24 -4.03 11.67
N ALA A 831 10.48 -4.32 12.11
CA ALA A 831 11.56 -3.34 12.11
C ALA A 831 11.92 -2.86 10.69
N GLN A 832 12.08 -3.79 9.74
CA GLN A 832 12.38 -3.48 8.33
C GLN A 832 11.31 -2.61 7.67
N ALA A 833 10.03 -2.77 8.02
CA ALA A 833 8.92 -2.02 7.45
C ALA A 833 8.99 -0.49 7.70
N LYS A 834 9.79 -0.08 8.69
CA LYS A 834 10.08 1.34 9.02
C LYS A 834 11.16 1.96 8.15
N TYR A 835 11.93 1.15 7.41
CA TYR A 835 13.04 1.62 6.58
C TYR A 835 12.63 1.81 5.12
N ARG A 836 13.15 2.86 4.49
CA ARG A 836 12.95 3.13 3.05
C ARG A 836 13.71 2.13 2.15
N TYR A 837 14.80 1.57 2.65
CA TYR A 837 15.61 0.55 1.97
C TYR A 837 15.87 -0.60 2.94
N ARG A 838 16.02 -1.82 2.40
CA ARG A 838 16.27 -3.00 3.23
C ARG A 838 17.64 -2.95 3.88
N LEU A 839 17.67 -3.11 5.20
CA LEU A 839 18.90 -3.40 5.92
C LEU A 839 19.39 -4.79 5.52
N GLN A 840 20.68 -4.90 5.26
CA GLN A 840 21.32 -6.13 4.80
C GLN A 840 22.33 -6.60 5.85
N TRP A 841 22.75 -7.86 5.73
CA TRP A 841 23.72 -8.46 6.63
C TRP A 841 23.19 -8.67 8.06
N ASN A 842 21.87 -8.86 8.18
CA ASN A 842 21.19 -9.08 9.45
C ASN A 842 21.44 -10.51 9.96
N ARG A 843 21.27 -10.75 11.26
CA ARG A 843 21.48 -12.07 11.86
C ARG A 843 20.40 -12.45 12.84
N ILE A 844 20.10 -13.74 12.87
CA ILE A 844 19.32 -14.37 13.94
C ILE A 844 20.28 -15.26 14.73
N VAL A 845 20.30 -15.10 16.04
CA VAL A 845 21.14 -15.85 16.96
C VAL A 845 20.24 -16.57 17.94
N ILE A 846 20.24 -17.91 17.88
CA ILE A 846 19.44 -18.75 18.75
C ILE A 846 20.36 -19.60 19.60
N HIS A 847 20.18 -19.56 20.91
CA HIS A 847 20.80 -20.53 21.80
C HIS A 847 19.82 -21.67 22.06
N ASN A 848 20.18 -22.90 21.69
CA ASN A 848 19.42 -24.10 22.00
C ASN A 848 20.11 -24.87 23.12
N ARG A 849 19.46 -24.88 24.29
CA ARG A 849 19.99 -25.47 25.53
C ARG A 849 20.00 -27.00 25.53
N ASN A 850 19.16 -27.63 24.73
CA ASN A 850 19.05 -29.09 24.69
C ASN A 850 20.11 -29.74 23.80
N LEU A 851 20.38 -31.01 24.10
CA LEU A 851 21.25 -31.84 23.30
C LEU A 851 20.59 -32.14 21.95
N LEU A 852 21.12 -31.58 20.87
CA LEU A 852 20.54 -31.76 19.53
C LEU A 852 21.00 -33.11 18.93
N GLN A 853 20.14 -34.13 19.01
CA GLN A 853 20.41 -35.48 18.49
C GLN A 853 19.86 -35.71 17.06
N ILE A 854 20.09 -34.76 16.15
CA ILE A 854 19.60 -34.83 14.76
C ILE A 854 20.77 -35.10 13.80
N ARG A 855 20.54 -35.83 12.71
CA ARG A 855 21.58 -36.05 11.68
C ARG A 855 21.83 -34.75 10.91
N PHE A 856 23.08 -34.53 10.46
CA PHE A 856 23.43 -33.28 9.79
C PHE A 856 22.67 -33.05 8.48
N ARG A 857 22.34 -34.13 7.75
CA ARG A 857 21.55 -34.08 6.52
C ARG A 857 20.12 -33.58 6.79
N GLU A 858 19.47 -34.10 7.82
CA GLU A 858 18.12 -33.69 8.24
C GLU A 858 18.08 -32.22 8.67
N LEU A 859 19.13 -31.74 9.35
CA LEU A 859 19.28 -30.32 9.70
C LEU A 859 19.39 -29.41 8.47
N LYS A 860 20.00 -29.87 7.38
CA LYS A 860 20.12 -29.10 6.14
C LYS A 860 18.76 -28.90 5.47
N ASP A 861 17.97 -29.96 5.37
CA ASP A 861 16.63 -29.90 4.75
C ASP A 861 15.64 -29.11 5.62
N TYR A 862 15.75 -29.24 6.95
CA TYR A 862 15.02 -28.41 7.89
C TYR A 862 15.41 -26.93 7.84
N GLY A 863 16.71 -26.64 7.78
CA GLY A 863 17.23 -25.29 7.62
C GLY A 863 16.71 -24.62 6.34
N ARG A 864 16.65 -25.35 5.22
CA ARG A 864 16.04 -24.82 3.98
C ARG A 864 14.59 -24.41 4.20
N ARG A 865 13.77 -25.25 4.85
CA ARG A 865 12.37 -24.93 5.16
C ARG A 865 12.22 -23.67 6.01
N LEU A 866 13.01 -23.53 7.07
CA LEU A 866 13.02 -22.34 7.93
C LEU A 866 13.42 -21.08 7.15
N MET A 867 14.42 -21.20 6.29
CA MET A 867 15.00 -20.06 5.59
C MET A 867 14.06 -19.45 4.57
N HIS A 868 13.12 -20.22 4.01
CA HIS A 868 12.02 -19.68 3.19
C HIS A 868 11.21 -18.62 3.96
N ALA A 869 10.94 -18.82 5.25
CA ALA A 869 10.18 -17.86 6.05
C ALA A 869 10.96 -16.56 6.34
N SER A 870 12.29 -16.62 6.32
CA SER A 870 13.18 -15.44 6.45
C SER A 870 13.63 -14.87 5.11
N LYS A 871 13.09 -15.36 3.99
CA LYS A 871 13.39 -14.81 2.67
C LYS A 871 13.18 -13.31 2.73
N ASP A 872 14.04 -12.56 2.04
CA ASP A 872 13.92 -11.11 1.93
C ASP A 872 14.27 -10.30 3.20
N LEU A 873 14.61 -10.92 4.34
CA LEU A 873 15.04 -10.20 5.56
C LEU A 873 16.46 -9.62 5.51
N GLY A 874 17.16 -9.69 4.37
CA GLY A 874 18.58 -9.32 4.29
C GLY A 874 19.47 -10.14 5.23
N LEU A 875 19.04 -11.36 5.57
CA LEU A 875 19.73 -12.23 6.52
C LEU A 875 21.07 -12.69 5.92
N GLU A 876 22.17 -12.46 6.62
CA GLU A 876 23.47 -13.09 6.32
C GLU A 876 23.44 -14.55 6.77
N LYS A 877 22.99 -14.78 8.01
CA LYS A 877 22.96 -16.10 8.60
C LYS A 877 22.04 -16.22 9.81
N LEU A 878 21.57 -17.44 10.03
CA LEU A 878 21.06 -17.93 11.31
C LEU A 878 22.19 -18.68 12.03
N THR A 879 22.54 -18.24 13.23
CA THR A 879 23.51 -18.91 14.11
C THR A 879 22.77 -19.62 15.23
N VAL A 880 22.94 -20.93 15.33
CA VAL A 880 22.40 -21.75 16.43
C VAL A 880 23.56 -22.26 17.28
N TYR A 881 23.62 -21.78 18.52
CA TYR A 881 24.51 -22.37 19.54
C TYR A 881 23.79 -23.55 20.17
N THR A 882 24.42 -24.71 20.20
CA THR A 882 23.81 -25.92 20.77
C THR A 882 24.86 -26.88 21.30
N ARG A 883 24.42 -27.87 22.07
CA ARG A 883 25.26 -28.94 22.59
C ARG A 883 25.05 -30.21 21.76
N ARG A 884 26.13 -30.91 21.42
CA ARG A 884 26.05 -32.16 20.66
C ARG A 884 27.03 -33.20 21.18
N LYS A 885 26.59 -34.46 21.17
CA LYS A 885 27.44 -35.64 21.39
C LYS A 885 27.89 -36.17 20.02
N ARG A 886 29.18 -36.38 19.83
CA ARG A 886 29.67 -37.10 18.64
C ARG A 886 29.28 -38.57 18.80
N TRP A 887 28.82 -39.22 17.74
CA TRP A 887 28.34 -40.61 17.82
C TRP A 887 29.38 -41.62 18.35
N SER A 888 30.67 -41.28 18.21
CA SER A 888 31.82 -42.05 18.68
C SER A 888 32.45 -41.55 19.99
N GLU A 889 31.93 -40.47 20.61
CA GLU A 889 32.52 -39.85 21.80
C GLU A 889 31.46 -39.73 22.91
N GLU A 890 31.82 -40.03 24.16
CA GLU A 890 30.91 -39.79 25.29
C GLU A 890 30.77 -38.31 25.66
N ARG A 891 31.74 -37.48 25.25
CA ARG A 891 31.83 -36.07 25.62
C ARG A 891 30.89 -35.19 24.80
N VAL A 892 29.99 -34.50 25.49
CA VAL A 892 29.17 -33.42 24.92
C VAL A 892 30.05 -32.19 24.70
N ARG A 893 29.96 -31.56 23.53
CA ARG A 893 30.66 -30.31 23.22
C ARG A 893 29.67 -29.25 22.77
N GLU A 894 29.95 -28.00 23.13
CA GLU A 894 29.25 -26.87 22.53
C GLU A 894 29.67 -26.71 21.06
N MET A 895 28.70 -26.35 20.23
CA MET A 895 28.85 -26.25 18.79
C MET A 895 28.07 -25.04 18.29
N GLN A 896 28.67 -24.34 17.34
CA GLN A 896 28.02 -23.30 16.55
C GLN A 896 27.60 -23.89 15.21
N LEU A 897 26.30 -23.86 14.91
CA LEU A 897 25.72 -24.16 13.60
C LEU A 897 25.38 -22.86 12.90
N ASP A 898 26.06 -22.58 11.79
CA ASP A 898 25.77 -21.42 10.95
C ASP A 898 25.03 -21.87 9.69
N PHE A 899 23.80 -21.38 9.54
CA PHE A 899 22.99 -21.48 8.33
C PHE A 899 23.22 -20.19 7.52
N LEU A 900 24.16 -20.24 6.57
CA LEU A 900 24.62 -19.11 5.77
C LEU A 900 23.74 -18.93 4.54
N VAL A 901 23.16 -17.75 4.38
CA VAL A 901 22.39 -17.37 3.19
C VAL A 901 23.38 -16.90 2.13
N VAL A 902 23.57 -17.71 1.09
CA VAL A 902 24.51 -17.39 0.01
C VAL A 902 23.78 -16.67 -1.10
N THR A 903 22.65 -17.24 -1.55
CA THR A 903 21.63 -16.62 -2.41
C THR A 903 20.25 -16.88 -1.81
N GLU A 904 19.19 -16.29 -2.38
CA GLU A 904 17.81 -16.50 -1.90
C GLU A 904 17.39 -17.98 -1.85
N ASP A 905 17.94 -18.81 -2.75
CA ASP A 905 17.57 -20.23 -2.89
C ASP A 905 18.69 -21.20 -2.51
N HIS A 906 19.87 -20.69 -2.10
CA HIS A 906 21.02 -21.51 -1.70
C HIS A 906 21.48 -21.22 -0.27
N LEU A 907 21.31 -22.24 0.56
CA LEU A 907 21.72 -22.29 1.95
C LEU A 907 22.95 -23.18 2.13
N ALA A 908 23.98 -22.66 2.79
CA ALA A 908 25.12 -23.44 3.24
C ALA A 908 25.05 -23.63 4.75
N VAL A 909 25.15 -24.88 5.22
CA VAL A 909 25.22 -25.18 6.65
C VAL A 909 26.66 -25.49 7.03
N ARG A 910 27.18 -24.80 8.04
CA ARG A 910 28.52 -25.01 8.60
C ARG A 910 28.44 -25.30 10.08
N ASN A 911 29.30 -26.20 10.57
CA ASN A 911 29.52 -26.41 11.98
C ASN A 911 30.94 -25.99 12.36
N ARG A 912 31.08 -25.31 13.50
CA ARG A 912 32.38 -24.90 14.03
C ARG A 912 32.35 -24.81 15.55
N ARG A 913 33.51 -24.58 16.16
CA ARG A 913 33.55 -24.13 17.55
C ARG A 913 32.97 -22.71 17.63
N PRO A 914 32.23 -22.36 18.70
CA PRO A 914 31.75 -21.01 18.89
C PRO A 914 32.87 -19.98 18.80
N ALA A 915 32.62 -18.90 18.08
CA ALA A 915 33.57 -17.80 17.97
C ALA A 915 33.45 -16.84 19.16
N GLU A 916 34.58 -16.54 19.78
CA GLU A 916 34.68 -15.66 20.95
C GLU A 916 35.10 -14.23 20.60
N GLU A 917 35.62 -14.02 19.38
CA GLU A 917 36.14 -12.74 18.92
C GLU A 917 35.02 -11.71 18.67
N PRO A 918 35.26 -10.42 18.92
CA PRO A 918 34.35 -9.32 18.56
C PRO A 918 33.91 -9.38 17.09
N LEU A 919 32.72 -8.88 16.83
CA LEU A 919 32.22 -8.71 15.48
C LEU A 919 32.77 -7.40 14.91
N GLU A 920 33.36 -7.48 13.72
CA GLU A 920 33.91 -6.32 13.03
C GLU A 920 32.89 -5.61 12.13
N SER A 921 33.17 -4.33 11.87
CA SER A 921 32.48 -3.48 10.89
C SER A 921 32.58 -4.06 9.48
N PHE A 922 31.73 -3.61 8.55
CA PHE A 922 31.88 -3.98 7.14
C PHE A 922 33.26 -3.62 6.61
N ASP A 923 34.01 -4.62 6.16
CA ASP A 923 35.19 -4.40 5.35
C ASP A 923 34.79 -4.03 3.90
N GLN A 924 35.78 -3.71 3.06
CA GLN A 924 35.52 -3.36 1.65
C GLN A 924 34.83 -4.49 0.90
N TYR A 925 35.16 -5.75 1.22
CA TYR A 925 34.56 -6.93 0.61
C TYR A 925 33.06 -7.02 0.89
N VAL A 926 32.68 -6.98 2.18
CA VAL A 926 31.29 -7.07 2.62
C VAL A 926 30.48 -5.89 2.08
N THR A 927 31.07 -4.70 2.04
CA THR A 927 30.42 -3.52 1.43
C THR A 927 30.03 -3.78 -0.03
N LYS A 928 30.94 -4.33 -0.85
CA LYS A 928 30.65 -4.67 -2.25
C LYS A 928 29.63 -5.80 -2.39
N ALA A 929 29.70 -6.80 -1.51
CA ALA A 929 28.73 -7.90 -1.47
C ALA A 929 27.32 -7.41 -1.11
N VAL A 930 27.19 -6.55 -0.10
CA VAL A 930 25.93 -5.89 0.31
C VAL A 930 25.36 -5.06 -0.84
N ARG A 931 26.17 -4.22 -1.49
CA ARG A 931 25.73 -3.42 -2.65
C ARG A 931 25.20 -4.27 -3.80
N SER A 932 25.87 -5.38 -4.08
CA SER A 932 25.43 -6.32 -5.13
C SER A 932 24.09 -6.96 -4.76
N ARG A 933 23.92 -7.39 -3.50
CA ARG A 933 22.65 -7.94 -2.99
C ARG A 933 21.50 -6.93 -3.00
N GLN A 934 21.76 -5.67 -2.66
CA GLN A 934 20.75 -4.60 -2.77
C GLN A 934 20.24 -4.41 -4.21
N ARG A 935 21.03 -4.84 -5.21
CA ARG A 935 20.66 -4.82 -6.64
C ARG A 935 20.09 -6.17 -7.13
N GLY A 936 19.92 -7.16 -6.25
CA GLY A 936 19.47 -8.51 -6.61
C GLY A 936 20.53 -9.34 -7.35
N MET A 937 21.81 -8.96 -7.27
CA MET A 937 22.92 -9.60 -7.97
C MET A 937 23.85 -10.34 -7.00
N VAL A 938 24.52 -11.39 -7.47
CA VAL A 938 25.55 -12.11 -6.71
C VAL A 938 26.91 -11.47 -6.97
N TYR A 939 27.63 -11.13 -5.90
CA TYR A 939 28.98 -10.59 -6.01
C TYR A 939 29.96 -11.65 -6.54
N PRO A 940 30.91 -11.33 -7.45
CA PRO A 940 31.75 -12.33 -8.14
C PRO A 940 32.45 -13.33 -7.22
N TYR A 941 33.02 -12.84 -6.11
CA TYR A 941 33.73 -13.69 -5.17
C TYR A 941 32.81 -14.60 -4.34
N GLU A 942 31.53 -14.23 -4.16
CA GLU A 942 30.53 -15.15 -3.57
C GLU A 942 30.19 -16.27 -4.57
N PHE A 943 30.11 -15.94 -5.86
CA PHE A 943 29.91 -16.94 -6.93
C PHE A 943 31.09 -17.92 -7.02
N ILE A 944 32.32 -17.42 -6.92
CA ILE A 944 33.54 -18.27 -6.88
C ILE A 944 33.50 -19.22 -5.68
N LYS A 945 33.11 -18.74 -4.48
CA LYS A 945 32.95 -19.61 -3.29
C LYS A 945 31.90 -20.71 -3.51
N MET A 946 30.81 -20.41 -4.23
CA MET A 946 29.78 -21.39 -4.58
C MET A 946 30.30 -22.47 -5.52
N LEU A 947 31.11 -22.11 -6.52
CA LEU A 947 31.63 -23.05 -7.49
C LEU A 947 32.81 -23.88 -6.97
N THR A 948 33.59 -23.35 -6.03
CA THR A 948 34.77 -24.01 -5.46
C THR A 948 34.47 -24.80 -4.18
N TYR A 949 33.35 -24.52 -3.51
CA TYR A 949 33.02 -25.09 -2.19
C TYR A 949 34.05 -24.81 -1.09
N THR A 950 34.89 -23.78 -1.25
CA THR A 950 35.84 -23.37 -0.21
C THR A 950 35.12 -23.12 1.13
N GLY A 951 35.37 -24.00 2.10
CA GLY A 951 34.77 -23.94 3.45
C GLY A 951 33.35 -24.48 3.59
N MET A 952 32.77 -25.20 2.62
CA MET A 952 31.43 -25.83 2.71
C MET A 952 31.48 -27.37 2.81
N SER A 953 30.47 -27.99 3.42
CA SER A 953 30.39 -29.45 3.68
C SER A 953 30.01 -30.28 2.43
N GLN A 954 30.39 -31.56 2.42
CA GLN A 954 30.61 -32.48 1.27
C GLN A 954 29.40 -32.98 0.45
N ASP A 955 28.15 -32.66 0.79
CA ASP A 955 26.98 -33.31 0.15
C ASP A 955 26.26 -32.38 -0.86
N VAL A 956 26.95 -31.86 -1.88
CA VAL A 956 26.33 -31.23 -3.07
C VAL A 956 26.93 -31.87 -4.34
N PRO A 957 26.16 -32.09 -5.42
CA PRO A 957 26.67 -32.67 -6.68
C PRO A 957 27.71 -31.82 -7.44
N ILE A 958 28.26 -30.76 -6.83
CA ILE A 958 29.30 -29.94 -7.45
C ILE A 958 30.65 -30.33 -6.84
N PRO A 959 31.61 -30.79 -7.65
CA PRO A 959 32.91 -31.21 -7.16
C PRO A 959 33.70 -30.06 -6.53
N ARG A 960 34.47 -30.36 -5.47
CA ARG A 960 35.37 -29.38 -4.83
C ARG A 960 36.27 -28.74 -5.89
N GLY A 961 36.57 -27.46 -5.72
CA GLY A 961 37.45 -26.78 -6.65
C GLY A 961 38.35 -25.73 -6.03
N GLU A 962 39.26 -25.26 -6.86
CA GLU A 962 40.19 -24.17 -6.56
C GLU A 962 40.00 -23.07 -7.62
N PHE A 963 40.27 -21.82 -7.23
CA PHE A 963 40.23 -20.67 -8.12
C PHE A 963 41.53 -19.89 -7.99
N GLU A 964 42.16 -19.63 -9.11
CA GLU A 964 43.31 -18.73 -9.22
C GLU A 964 42.90 -17.50 -10.03
N GLU A 965 42.99 -16.34 -9.39
CA GLU A 965 42.64 -15.06 -10.00
C GLU A 965 43.81 -14.52 -10.83
N PHE A 966 43.48 -13.94 -11.99
CA PHE A 966 44.42 -13.24 -12.86
C PHE A 966 44.00 -11.79 -13.08
N ASP A 967 44.97 -10.94 -13.40
CA ASP A 967 44.75 -9.55 -13.81
C ASP A 967 45.70 -9.23 -14.98
N ILE A 968 45.65 -8.00 -15.47
CA ILE A 968 46.51 -7.53 -16.56
C ILE A 968 47.48 -6.45 -16.08
N GLN A 969 48.70 -6.49 -16.62
CA GLN A 969 49.63 -5.37 -16.58
C GLN A 969 49.75 -4.79 -17.99
N VAL A 970 49.50 -3.49 -18.13
CA VAL A 970 49.60 -2.78 -19.42
C VAL A 970 50.97 -2.11 -19.50
N ASP A 971 51.67 -2.37 -20.59
CA ASP A 971 52.90 -1.65 -20.93
C ASP A 971 52.53 -0.21 -21.36
N PRO A 972 53.02 0.83 -20.65
CA PRO A 972 52.66 2.21 -20.95
C PRO A 972 53.16 2.70 -22.32
N ASP A 973 54.21 2.08 -22.87
CA ASP A 973 54.82 2.51 -24.14
C ASP A 973 54.20 1.79 -25.35
N SER A 974 53.91 0.49 -25.22
CA SER A 974 53.38 -0.34 -26.33
C SER A 974 51.86 -0.53 -26.30
N GLY A 975 51.22 -0.23 -25.16
CA GLY A 975 49.78 -0.46 -24.96
C GLY A 975 49.38 -1.93 -24.95
N LYS A 976 50.32 -2.88 -25.02
CA LYS A 976 50.03 -4.32 -24.92
C LYS A 976 49.79 -4.71 -23.47
N HIS A 977 48.88 -5.67 -23.26
CA HIS A 977 48.61 -6.21 -21.93
C HIS A 977 49.30 -7.57 -21.75
N LYS A 978 49.74 -7.86 -20.53
CA LYS A 978 50.28 -9.15 -20.12
C LYS A 978 49.45 -9.68 -18.96
N ILE A 979 49.09 -10.96 -19.02
CA ILE A 979 48.35 -11.66 -17.96
C ILE A 979 49.30 -11.94 -16.78
N ILE A 980 48.85 -11.62 -15.56
CA ILE A 980 49.59 -11.85 -14.32
C ILE A 980 48.70 -12.55 -13.29
N SER A 981 49.22 -13.55 -12.59
CA SER A 981 48.53 -14.16 -11.44
C SER A 981 48.53 -13.18 -10.26
N VAL A 982 47.39 -13.05 -9.60
CA VAL A 982 47.20 -12.18 -8.42
C VAL A 982 46.81 -13.00 -7.19
N LYS A 983 47.36 -14.21 -7.06
CA LYS A 983 47.07 -15.18 -6.00
C LYS A 983 47.12 -14.64 -4.56
N ASP A 984 47.97 -13.65 -4.29
CA ASP A 984 48.11 -13.04 -2.95
C ASP A 984 47.14 -11.87 -2.69
N ARG A 985 46.34 -11.47 -3.69
CA ARG A 985 45.34 -10.40 -3.55
C ARG A 985 44.15 -10.91 -2.75
N ALA A 986 43.81 -10.20 -1.66
CA ALA A 986 42.59 -10.51 -0.92
C ALA A 986 41.33 -10.30 -1.80
N PRO A 987 40.32 -11.17 -1.70
CA PRO A 987 39.07 -11.03 -2.45
C PRO A 987 38.45 -9.65 -2.30
N GLY A 988 37.96 -9.09 -3.41
CA GLY A 988 37.27 -7.81 -3.48
C GLY A 988 38.15 -6.57 -3.57
N LEU A 989 39.46 -6.75 -3.65
CA LEU A 989 40.43 -5.69 -3.99
C LEU A 989 40.70 -5.59 -5.51
N ASN A 990 39.81 -6.13 -6.34
CA ASN A 990 39.84 -5.94 -7.80
C ASN A 990 39.73 -4.45 -8.15
N GLN A 991 40.58 -4.01 -9.08
CA GLN A 991 40.65 -2.60 -9.52
C GLN A 991 39.73 -2.29 -10.71
N ALA A 992 39.20 -3.31 -11.37
CA ALA A 992 38.30 -3.19 -12.51
C ALA A 992 36.98 -3.90 -12.23
N ASN A 993 35.95 -3.57 -13.01
CA ASN A 993 34.62 -4.17 -12.86
C ASN A 993 34.51 -5.57 -13.51
N ILE A 994 35.64 -6.24 -13.74
CA ILE A 994 35.76 -7.62 -14.23
C ILE A 994 36.74 -8.39 -13.34
N VAL A 995 36.34 -9.58 -12.92
CA VAL A 995 37.19 -10.58 -12.27
C VAL A 995 37.27 -11.78 -13.20
N PHE A 996 38.49 -12.24 -13.50
CA PHE A 996 38.68 -13.44 -14.30
C PHE A 996 39.77 -14.34 -13.70
N GLY A 997 39.71 -15.61 -14.04
CA GLY A 997 40.73 -16.55 -13.60
C GLY A 997 40.41 -17.99 -13.94
N ILE A 998 41.28 -18.89 -13.49
CA ILE A 998 41.16 -20.32 -13.75
C ILE A 998 40.43 -20.96 -12.58
N ILE A 999 39.37 -21.70 -12.88
CA ILE A 999 38.65 -22.54 -11.93
C ILE A 999 38.84 -24.02 -12.27
N SER A 1000 39.24 -24.79 -11.26
CA SER A 1000 39.53 -26.22 -11.38
C SER A 1000 38.63 -26.99 -10.43
N ASN A 1001 37.78 -27.89 -10.93
CA ASN A 1001 36.92 -28.74 -10.11
C ASN A 1001 37.33 -30.23 -10.23
N TYR A 1002 37.36 -30.94 -9.10
CA TYR A 1002 37.79 -32.33 -9.00
C TYR A 1002 36.58 -33.26 -8.89
N ASP A 1003 36.19 -33.87 -10.01
CA ASP A 1003 35.12 -34.87 -10.02
C ASP A 1003 35.49 -36.11 -9.19
N HIS A 1004 34.50 -36.74 -8.56
CA HIS A 1004 34.72 -37.93 -7.73
C HIS A 1004 35.19 -39.14 -8.55
N ASP A 1005 34.80 -39.20 -9.82
CA ASP A 1005 35.06 -40.34 -10.72
C ASP A 1005 36.24 -40.11 -11.70
N SER A 1006 36.85 -38.90 -11.72
CA SER A 1006 37.99 -38.57 -12.59
C SER A 1006 39.19 -38.05 -11.78
N PRO A 1007 40.39 -38.61 -11.96
CA PRO A 1007 41.61 -38.10 -11.34
C PRO A 1007 42.10 -36.76 -11.94
N THR A 1008 41.53 -36.35 -13.08
CA THR A 1008 41.90 -35.10 -13.79
C THR A 1008 40.89 -34.01 -13.50
N PRO A 1009 41.30 -32.82 -13.00
CA PRO A 1009 40.37 -31.72 -12.73
C PRO A 1009 39.82 -31.13 -14.03
N LEU A 1010 38.52 -30.80 -14.01
CA LEU A 1010 37.91 -29.99 -15.06
C LEU A 1010 38.34 -28.53 -14.85
N THR A 1011 39.21 -28.05 -15.73
CA THR A 1011 39.77 -26.69 -15.68
C THR A 1011 39.07 -25.80 -16.69
N ARG A 1012 38.66 -24.60 -16.28
CA ARG A 1012 37.96 -23.62 -17.11
C ARG A 1012 38.43 -22.21 -16.77
N VAL A 1013 38.41 -21.30 -17.74
CA VAL A 1013 38.49 -19.87 -17.46
C VAL A 1013 37.09 -19.35 -17.17
N ILE A 1014 36.95 -18.55 -16.12
CA ILE A 1014 35.71 -17.88 -15.76
C ILE A 1014 35.91 -16.36 -15.85
N ILE A 1015 34.89 -15.67 -16.37
CA ILE A 1015 34.83 -14.21 -16.45
C ILE A 1015 33.57 -13.76 -15.74
N LEU A 1016 33.72 -12.91 -14.73
CA LEU A 1016 32.64 -12.41 -13.90
C LEU A 1016 32.63 -10.89 -13.91
N SER A 1017 31.48 -10.31 -14.19
CA SER A 1017 31.27 -8.86 -14.02
C SER A 1017 31.06 -8.54 -12.55
N ASP A 1018 31.73 -7.49 -12.06
CA ASP A 1018 31.51 -6.92 -10.74
C ASP A 1018 30.47 -5.79 -10.84
N PRO A 1019 29.20 -6.03 -10.45
CA PRO A 1019 28.15 -5.02 -10.55
C PRO A 1019 28.26 -3.95 -9.46
N SER A 1020 29.24 -4.03 -8.55
CA SER A 1020 29.37 -3.11 -7.42
C SER A 1020 29.84 -1.71 -7.86
N GLY A 1021 30.66 -1.61 -8.92
CA GLY A 1021 31.10 -0.38 -9.60
C GLY A 1021 30.43 -0.23 -10.97
N ASP A 1022 29.90 0.97 -11.27
CA ASP A 1022 29.28 1.35 -12.55
C ASP A 1022 28.34 0.30 -13.19
N LEU A 1023 27.64 -0.48 -12.37
CA LEU A 1023 26.74 -1.58 -12.78
C LEU A 1023 27.43 -2.64 -13.68
N GLY A 1024 28.75 -2.79 -13.54
CA GLY A 1024 29.51 -3.73 -14.37
C GLY A 1024 29.73 -3.25 -15.80
N SER A 1025 29.63 -1.93 -16.06
CA SER A 1025 29.86 -1.36 -17.38
C SER A 1025 31.23 -1.75 -17.93
N LEU A 1026 31.28 -2.09 -19.23
CA LEU A 1026 32.52 -2.40 -19.92
C LEU A 1026 33.13 -1.12 -20.50
N ALA A 1027 34.14 -0.58 -19.83
CA ALA A 1027 35.03 0.41 -20.43
C ALA A 1027 36.28 -0.28 -21.00
N GLU A 1028 37.18 0.50 -21.56
CA GLU A 1028 38.41 0.01 -22.20
C GLU A 1028 39.28 -0.87 -21.26
N PRO A 1029 39.48 -0.54 -19.97
CA PRO A 1029 40.20 -1.40 -19.03
C PRO A 1029 39.52 -2.75 -18.75
N GLU A 1030 38.20 -2.80 -18.73
CA GLU A 1030 37.41 -4.04 -18.56
C GLU A 1030 37.47 -4.90 -19.83
N ALA A 1031 37.31 -4.29 -21.01
CA ALA A 1031 37.37 -4.99 -22.29
C ALA A 1031 38.73 -5.68 -22.50
N ARG A 1032 39.83 -5.05 -22.09
CA ARG A 1032 41.16 -5.69 -22.11
C ARG A 1032 41.24 -6.93 -21.24
N ARG A 1033 40.58 -6.96 -20.07
CA ARG A 1033 40.55 -8.13 -19.18
C ARG A 1033 39.69 -9.25 -19.74
N VAL A 1034 38.58 -8.92 -20.41
CA VAL A 1034 37.77 -9.91 -21.12
C VAL A 1034 38.60 -10.56 -22.23
N ASN A 1035 39.31 -9.78 -23.04
CA ASN A 1035 40.20 -10.32 -24.08
C ASN A 1035 41.32 -11.17 -23.47
N ALA A 1036 42.00 -10.68 -22.42
CA ALA A 1036 43.03 -11.46 -21.71
C ALA A 1036 42.50 -12.80 -21.17
N ALA A 1037 41.27 -12.83 -20.67
CA ALA A 1037 40.65 -14.06 -20.20
C ALA A 1037 40.32 -15.03 -21.35
N LEU A 1038 39.92 -14.51 -22.52
CA LEU A 1038 39.72 -15.33 -23.71
C LEU A 1038 41.04 -15.88 -24.25
N ASP A 1039 42.09 -15.07 -24.28
CA ASP A 1039 43.44 -15.49 -24.66
C ASP A 1039 43.94 -16.60 -23.70
N LEU A 1040 43.74 -16.44 -22.38
CA LEU A 1040 44.06 -17.46 -21.37
C LEU A 1040 43.25 -18.77 -21.53
N ALA A 1041 42.08 -18.70 -22.15
CA ALA A 1041 41.25 -19.88 -22.41
C ALA A 1041 41.62 -20.60 -23.72
N GLU A 1042 42.24 -19.87 -24.66
CA GLU A 1042 42.76 -20.41 -25.92
C GLU A 1042 44.13 -21.07 -25.72
N GLU A 1043 44.96 -20.53 -24.83
CA GLU A 1043 46.19 -21.17 -24.31
C GLU A 1043 45.89 -22.45 -23.50
#